data_AF-A0A6B1DHR7-F1
#
_entry.id   AF-A0A6B1DHR7-F1
#
_cell.length_a   1.000
_cell.length_b   1.000
_cell.length_c   1.000
_cell.angle_alpha   90.00
_cell.angle_beta   90.00
_cell.angle_gamma   90.00
#
_symmetry.space_group_name_H-M   'P 1'
#
loop_
_entity.id
_entity.type
_entity.pdbx_description
1 polymer ?
#
loop_
_entity_poly.entity_id
_entity_poly.type
_entity_poly.pdbx_seq_one_letter_code
_entity_poly.pdbx_strand_id
1 'polypeptide(L)'
;MHTAQVNVGRSTLTIETGKLAKQADGAVTVRFGDTVVIVTACAAPGAREGIDFLPLTVDYREYSYASGRIPGGFFKREGKPTEKEVLTSRLIDRPIRPLFPEGWNRETQVVSLLLSADPENDSDVLALTGASAALAISSIPFAHPIAAVRVGRADGEFLINPTFPEREASELDLIVAGSRDAIVMVEAGAREVSEEVMLGALEAGHAAIRQLVAAIEELAAAAGKPKTTVEPRTIDPSLAADVEAKALAPLAEAMRITDKLESYAQVDRVQDELLAGMPEDDAQARADAKTLFKGLKEKVLREEVLEQGHRLDGRRFDQVRDIWSEVGVLPRVHGSAVFTRGETQALVSATLGTSDDQQKIEQVDGERFKRFMLHYNFPPFSVGEVKFLRGPGRREIGHGHLAERSLTPMVPSEEDFPYTIRVVSDILESNGSSSMASVCGGALALMDAGVPLTRPVAGIAMGLILDEANSRHAILSDIAGAEDHYGDMDFKVAGTSEGITALQMDIKVSGITTAIMQEALQQARAGRLHILERMEATIAAPRESISTHAPRIITLQIPVDKIRDIIGPGGKTIRSITARTGVKIDVEDDGTVNVASSDEEAAKQAIAIIEELTASPEVDKTYLGKVQRITDFGAFVEILPGIDGLLHVSEIAHYRVEDVRSELNEGDQVLVKVINVDPTGKVRLSRKALLPGGPEADQGSSDGQPAEQRSGDGQSRPDRRGNRPDRGGRRPRRRRGGGGRGEPARR
;
A
#
# COMPACT_ATOMS: atom_id res chain seq x y z
N MET A 1 7.41 11.52 40.18
CA MET A 1 7.58 10.73 38.94
C MET A 1 6.56 9.63 39.04
N HIS A 2 5.68 9.51 38.05
CA HIS A 2 4.56 8.57 38.08
C HIS A 2 4.63 7.67 36.87
N THR A 3 4.29 6.40 37.07
CA THR A 3 4.38 5.37 36.05
C THR A 3 3.13 4.51 36.14
N ALA A 4 2.44 4.34 35.01
CA ALA A 4 1.37 3.37 34.84
C ALA A 4 1.89 2.22 33.95
N GLN A 5 1.53 0.98 34.30
CA GLN A 5 1.88 -0.21 33.53
C GLN A 5 0.63 -1.03 33.26
N VAL A 6 0.49 -1.51 32.04
CA VAL A 6 -0.69 -2.24 31.59
C VAL A 6 -0.28 -3.30 30.59
N ASN A 7 -0.82 -4.50 30.75
CA ASN A 7 -0.60 -5.58 29.80
C ASN A 7 -1.54 -5.41 28.61
N VAL A 8 -0.98 -5.38 27.41
CA VAL A 8 -1.72 -5.24 26.16
C VAL A 8 -1.28 -6.35 25.23
N GLY A 9 -2.20 -7.25 24.91
CA GLY A 9 -1.86 -8.50 24.23
C GLY A 9 -0.87 -9.31 25.07
N ARG A 10 0.32 -9.57 24.51
CA ARG A 10 1.36 -10.40 25.14
C ARG A 10 2.45 -9.60 25.85
N SER A 11 2.42 -8.27 25.78
CA SER A 11 3.51 -7.39 26.25
C SER A 11 2.99 -6.29 27.16
N THR A 12 3.89 -5.73 27.98
CA THR A 12 3.56 -4.63 28.90
C THR A 12 3.84 -3.28 28.25
N LEU A 13 2.82 -2.42 28.21
CA LEU A 13 2.95 -1.01 27.87
C LEU A 13 3.18 -0.21 29.15
N THR A 14 4.14 0.71 29.11
CA THR A 14 4.46 1.63 30.22
C THR A 14 4.21 3.07 29.80
N ILE A 15 3.52 3.85 30.65
CA ILE A 15 3.32 5.29 30.48
C ILE A 15 3.96 6.00 31.67
N GLU A 16 4.94 6.87 31.43
CA GLU A 16 5.70 7.57 32.46
C GLU A 16 5.57 9.09 32.33
N THR A 17 5.45 9.80 33.47
CA THR A 17 5.47 11.27 33.50
C THR A 17 6.30 11.85 34.66
N GLY A 18 6.67 13.12 34.52
CA GLY A 18 7.43 13.89 35.51
C GLY A 18 8.95 13.80 35.37
N LYS A 19 9.47 13.05 34.39
CA LYS A 19 10.90 12.92 34.09
C LYS A 19 11.37 13.87 32.99
N LEU A 20 10.72 13.85 31.82
CA LEU A 20 11.10 14.61 30.63
C LEU A 20 10.11 15.73 30.31
N ALA A 21 10.54 16.71 29.50
CA ALA A 21 9.72 17.80 28.95
C ALA A 21 8.80 18.54 29.95
N LYS A 22 9.31 18.78 31.18
CA LYS A 22 8.52 19.33 32.31
C LYS A 22 7.95 20.74 32.11
N GLN A 23 8.36 21.43 31.06
CA GLN A 23 7.84 22.76 30.69
C GLN A 23 6.56 22.69 29.86
N ALA A 24 6.23 21.54 29.27
CA ALA A 24 4.96 21.35 28.57
C ALA A 24 3.78 21.35 29.56
N ASP A 25 2.57 21.64 29.05
CA ASP A 25 1.36 21.54 29.87
C ASP A 25 1.13 20.09 30.28
N GLY A 26 1.37 19.13 29.40
CA GLY A 26 1.47 17.71 29.71
C GLY A 26 2.58 17.04 28.90
N ALA A 27 3.27 16.08 29.51
CA ALA A 27 4.30 15.28 28.85
C ALA A 27 4.33 13.86 29.39
N VAL A 28 4.33 12.87 28.49
CA VAL A 28 4.47 11.46 28.83
C VAL A 28 5.52 10.78 27.95
N THR A 29 6.14 9.73 28.47
CA THR A 29 6.94 8.78 27.70
C THR A 29 6.19 7.46 27.67
N VAL A 30 5.83 6.98 26.49
CA VAL A 30 5.20 5.67 26.27
C VAL A 30 6.25 4.69 25.78
N ARG A 31 6.30 3.50 26.37
CA ARG A 31 7.20 2.41 25.97
C ARG A 31 6.45 1.10 25.81
N PHE A 32 6.73 0.39 24.72
CA PHE A 32 6.27 -0.97 24.45
C PHE A 32 7.41 -1.72 23.77
N GLY A 33 7.91 -2.79 24.39
CA GLY A 33 9.21 -3.34 24.02
C GLY A 33 10.33 -2.31 24.22
N ASP A 34 11.19 -2.18 23.21
CA ASP A 34 12.25 -1.17 23.14
C ASP A 34 11.85 0.05 22.28
N THR A 35 10.62 0.04 21.75
CA THR A 35 10.00 1.21 21.10
C THR A 35 9.52 2.22 22.14
N VAL A 36 9.99 3.48 22.01
CA VAL A 36 9.77 4.57 22.96
C VAL A 36 9.34 5.83 22.22
N VAL A 37 8.19 6.40 22.60
CA VAL A 37 7.67 7.67 22.08
C VAL A 37 7.54 8.66 23.25
N ILE A 38 8.08 9.87 23.09
CA ILE A 38 7.73 10.99 23.97
C ILE A 38 6.59 11.78 23.32
N VAL A 39 5.57 12.11 24.11
CA VAL A 39 4.43 12.91 23.65
C VAL A 39 4.20 14.07 24.58
N THR A 40 4.07 15.27 24.02
CA THR A 40 3.81 16.51 24.74
C THR A 40 2.57 17.21 24.23
N ALA A 41 1.83 17.84 25.13
CA ALA A 41 0.71 18.72 24.83
C ALA A 41 0.99 20.12 25.40
N CYS A 42 0.79 21.15 24.58
CA CYS A 42 0.96 22.55 24.94
C CYS A 42 -0.23 23.36 24.44
N ALA A 43 -0.68 24.35 25.21
CA ALA A 43 -1.66 25.33 24.77
C ALA A 43 -1.13 26.75 24.96
N ALA A 44 -1.47 27.65 24.02
CA ALA A 44 -1.22 29.07 24.19
C ALA A 44 -1.99 29.61 25.41
N PRO A 45 -1.45 30.60 26.14
CA PRO A 45 -2.13 31.17 27.30
C PRO A 45 -3.40 31.94 26.94
N GLY A 46 -3.43 32.55 25.75
CA GLY A 46 -4.55 33.33 25.24
C GLY A 46 -5.31 32.65 24.10
N ALA A 47 -6.58 33.02 23.94
CA ALA A 47 -7.36 32.71 22.75
C ALA A 47 -6.77 33.40 21.53
N ARG A 48 -6.87 32.75 20.37
CA ARG A 48 -6.55 33.40 19.10
C ARG A 48 -7.73 34.24 18.65
N GLU A 49 -7.49 35.53 18.43
CA GLU A 49 -8.55 36.45 17.99
C GLU A 49 -9.00 36.15 16.56
N GLY A 50 -10.30 36.27 16.30
CA GLY A 50 -10.87 36.20 14.95
C GLY A 50 -10.97 34.81 14.34
N ILE A 51 -10.81 33.74 15.12
CA ILE A 51 -11.06 32.37 14.64
C ILE A 51 -12.33 31.78 15.24
N ASP A 52 -13.05 31.00 14.45
CA ASP A 52 -14.28 30.28 14.82
C ASP A 52 -14.10 28.75 14.80
N PHE A 53 -12.85 28.28 14.81
CA PHE A 53 -12.49 26.86 14.76
C PHE A 53 -11.47 26.51 15.85
N LEU A 54 -11.35 25.22 16.16
CA LEU A 54 -10.32 24.67 17.07
C LEU A 54 -8.92 24.67 16.40
N PRO A 55 -7.97 25.51 16.84
CA PRO A 55 -6.62 25.56 16.27
C PRO A 55 -5.71 24.46 16.85
N LEU A 56 -6.11 23.20 16.66
CA LEU A 56 -5.34 22.03 17.05
C LEU A 56 -4.37 21.62 15.94
N THR A 57 -3.08 21.52 16.29
CA THR A 57 -2.02 20.96 15.44
C THR A 57 -1.44 19.72 16.10
N VAL A 58 -1.39 18.62 15.36
CA VAL A 58 -0.76 17.37 15.80
C VAL A 58 0.41 17.06 14.91
N ASP A 59 1.58 16.82 15.48
CA ASP A 59 2.78 16.44 14.75
C ASP A 59 3.39 15.16 15.34
N TYR A 60 3.50 14.13 14.51
CA TYR A 60 4.27 12.94 14.81
C TYR A 60 5.55 12.93 13.96
N ARG A 61 6.69 12.66 14.59
CA ARG A 61 8.02 12.71 13.98
C ARG A 61 8.82 11.43 14.25
N GLU A 62 9.39 10.87 13.18
CA GLU A 62 10.36 9.79 13.23
C GLU A 62 11.75 10.34 12.94
N TYR A 63 12.65 10.27 13.92
CA TYR A 63 14.05 10.58 13.69
C TYR A 63 14.83 9.28 13.46
N SER A 64 15.76 9.29 12.50
CA SER A 64 16.50 8.08 12.12
C SER A 64 17.36 7.52 13.26
N TYR A 65 17.74 8.38 14.22
CA TYR A 65 18.46 7.95 15.43
C TYR A 65 17.65 6.96 16.28
N ALA A 66 16.31 6.95 16.17
CA ALA A 66 15.47 6.01 16.91
C ALA A 66 15.80 4.55 16.54
N SER A 67 16.29 4.33 15.31
CA SER A 67 16.80 3.04 14.82
C SER A 67 18.33 3.00 14.70
N GLY A 68 19.05 3.97 15.28
CA GLY A 68 20.50 4.05 15.23
C GLY A 68 21.08 4.40 13.84
N ARG A 69 20.28 4.97 12.93
CA ARG A 69 20.70 5.28 11.55
C ARG A 69 20.90 6.77 11.30
N ILE A 70 21.71 7.08 10.28
CA ILE A 70 21.86 8.43 9.71
C ILE A 70 20.93 8.54 8.49
N PRO A 71 20.19 9.65 8.28
CA PRO A 71 19.27 9.77 7.14
C PRO A 71 19.97 9.62 5.79
N GLY A 72 19.35 8.91 4.84
CA GLY A 72 19.91 8.63 3.51
C GLY A 72 20.10 9.88 2.65
N GLY A 73 19.25 10.91 2.83
CA GLY A 73 19.25 12.13 2.03
C GLY A 73 20.57 12.92 2.01
N PHE A 74 20.70 13.85 1.05
CA PHE A 74 21.94 14.61 0.81
C PHE A 74 22.44 15.37 2.06
N PHE A 75 21.53 15.97 2.82
CA PHE A 75 21.85 16.79 4.00
C PHE A 75 22.11 15.97 5.28
N LYS A 76 21.90 14.65 5.27
CA LYS A 76 22.02 13.77 6.45
C LYS A 76 21.23 14.25 7.67
N ARG A 77 20.04 14.81 7.39
CA ARG A 77 19.07 15.33 8.36
C ARG A 77 17.66 15.06 7.86
N GLU A 78 16.73 14.80 8.78
CA GLU A 78 15.31 14.66 8.48
C GLU A 78 14.77 15.95 7.87
N GLY A 79 14.06 15.81 6.74
CA GLY A 79 13.50 16.91 5.97
C GLY A 79 12.01 17.08 6.20
N LYS A 80 11.26 17.25 5.10
CA LYS A 80 9.80 17.30 5.11
C LYS A 80 9.21 16.03 5.74
N PRO A 81 7.99 16.12 6.32
CA PRO A 81 7.32 14.94 6.82
C PRO A 81 7.17 13.82 5.79
N THR A 82 7.46 12.59 6.20
CA THR A 82 7.20 11.38 5.42
C THR A 82 5.70 11.09 5.36
N GLU A 83 5.29 10.19 4.46
CA GLU A 83 3.90 9.75 4.37
C GLU A 83 3.43 9.14 5.70
N LYS A 84 4.24 8.27 6.31
CA LYS A 84 3.95 7.69 7.63
C LYS A 84 3.80 8.78 8.69
N GLU A 85 4.69 9.78 8.72
CA GLU A 85 4.59 10.86 9.70
C GLU A 85 3.28 11.67 9.57
N VAL A 86 2.87 11.95 8.33
CA VAL A 86 1.60 12.64 8.05
C VAL A 86 0.39 11.77 8.43
N LEU A 87 0.40 10.48 8.07
CA LEU A 87 -0.68 9.56 8.35
C LEU A 87 -0.85 9.33 9.86
N THR A 88 0.24 9.10 10.60
CA THR A 88 0.20 8.97 12.06
C THR A 88 -0.26 10.27 12.72
N SER A 89 0.16 11.44 12.22
CA SER A 89 -0.35 12.72 12.73
C SER A 89 -1.87 12.84 12.55
N ARG A 90 -2.42 12.37 11.42
CA ARG A 90 -3.88 12.34 11.19
C ARG A 90 -4.58 11.30 12.05
N LEU A 91 -3.98 10.13 12.21
CA LEU A 91 -4.48 9.05 13.06
C LEU A 91 -4.67 9.52 14.50
N ILE A 92 -3.75 10.37 15.00
CA ILE A 92 -3.85 10.98 16.33
C ILE A 92 -4.88 12.12 16.36
N ASP A 93 -4.88 13.01 15.37
CA ASP A 93 -5.77 14.19 15.32
C ASP A 93 -7.25 13.82 15.26
N ARG A 94 -7.62 12.87 14.40
CA ARG A 94 -9.01 12.45 14.15
C ARG A 94 -9.80 12.13 15.43
N PRO A 95 -9.31 11.24 16.33
CA PRO A 95 -10.08 10.86 17.51
C PRO A 95 -9.95 11.84 18.69
N ILE A 96 -8.90 12.68 18.77
CA ILE A 96 -8.79 13.65 19.88
C ILE A 96 -9.54 14.95 19.61
N ARG A 97 -9.66 15.36 18.34
CA ARG A 97 -10.26 16.64 17.94
C ARG A 97 -11.70 16.83 18.43
N PRO A 98 -12.61 15.83 18.32
CA PRO A 98 -13.99 15.96 18.80
C PRO A 98 -14.12 16.04 20.32
N LEU A 99 -13.07 15.67 21.07
CA LEU A 99 -13.10 15.59 22.53
C LEU A 99 -12.73 16.91 23.22
N PHE A 100 -12.37 17.93 22.44
CA PHE A 100 -12.21 19.29 22.95
C PHE A 100 -13.59 19.94 23.10
N PRO A 101 -13.85 20.67 24.19
CA PRO A 101 -15.11 21.37 24.36
C PRO A 101 -15.28 22.46 23.30
N GLU A 102 -16.53 22.70 22.92
CA GLU A 102 -16.90 23.83 22.07
C GLU A 102 -16.40 25.15 22.70
N GLY A 103 -15.93 26.06 21.84
CA GLY A 103 -15.37 27.34 22.27
C GLY A 103 -13.88 27.31 22.67
N TRP A 104 -13.22 26.15 22.68
CA TRP A 104 -11.76 26.10 22.86
C TRP A 104 -11.02 26.63 21.62
N ASN A 105 -10.62 27.90 21.70
CA ASN A 105 -9.98 28.66 20.62
C ASN A 105 -8.52 29.05 20.92
N ARG A 106 -7.86 28.31 21.83
CA ARG A 106 -6.43 28.49 22.12
C ARG A 106 -5.60 27.58 21.23
N GLU A 107 -4.55 28.13 20.62
CA GLU A 107 -3.61 27.33 19.83
C GLU A 107 -3.10 26.17 20.67
N THR A 108 -3.36 24.96 20.20
CA THR A 108 -3.04 23.72 20.93
C THR A 108 -2.16 22.86 20.04
N GLN A 109 -1.01 22.45 20.56
CA GLN A 109 -0.08 21.59 19.86
C GLN A 109 0.15 20.30 20.62
N VAL A 110 0.01 19.17 19.92
CA VAL A 110 0.42 17.85 20.38
C VAL A 110 1.58 17.39 19.53
N VAL A 111 2.71 17.08 20.15
CA VAL A 111 3.92 16.64 19.46
C VAL A 111 4.34 15.27 19.98
N SER A 112 4.47 14.30 19.08
CA SER A 112 4.94 12.95 19.35
C SER A 112 6.27 12.72 18.65
N LEU A 113 7.33 12.43 19.40
CA LEU A 113 8.65 12.14 18.86
C LEU A 113 9.01 10.68 19.16
N LEU A 114 9.30 9.92 18.12
CA LEU A 114 9.84 8.57 18.25
C LEU A 114 11.31 8.67 18.68
N LEU A 115 11.62 8.20 19.89
CA LEU A 115 12.95 8.30 20.50
C LEU A 115 13.77 7.02 20.30
N SER A 116 13.11 5.87 20.31
CA SER A 116 13.70 4.53 20.14
C SER A 116 12.69 3.68 19.38
N ALA A 117 13.16 2.86 18.44
CA ALA A 117 12.35 1.97 17.64
C ALA A 117 13.02 0.60 17.59
N ASP A 118 12.32 -0.42 18.07
CA ASP A 118 12.70 -1.81 17.86
C ASP A 118 12.16 -2.31 16.50
N PRO A 119 12.69 -3.43 15.97
CA PRO A 119 12.25 -3.97 14.68
C PRO A 119 10.95 -4.76 14.78
N GLU A 120 10.22 -4.70 15.90
CA GLU A 120 9.02 -5.52 16.15
C GLU A 120 7.75 -4.68 16.25
N ASN A 121 7.80 -3.55 16.95
CA ASN A 121 6.63 -2.81 17.41
C ASN A 121 6.45 -1.48 16.68
N ASP A 122 5.29 -1.30 16.04
CA ASP A 122 4.94 0.00 15.46
C ASP A 122 4.57 1.02 16.54
N SER A 123 4.86 2.29 16.28
CA SER A 123 4.80 3.36 17.29
C SER A 123 3.58 4.27 17.18
N ASP A 124 2.74 4.06 16.17
CA ASP A 124 1.58 4.90 15.88
C ASP A 124 0.50 4.83 16.96
N VAL A 125 0.10 3.62 17.39
CA VAL A 125 -0.87 3.40 18.47
C VAL A 125 -0.32 3.83 19.84
N LEU A 126 1.00 3.75 20.01
CA LEU A 126 1.69 4.27 21.20
C LEU A 126 1.65 5.79 21.25
N ALA A 127 1.89 6.45 20.11
CA ALA A 127 1.85 7.90 19.98
C ALA A 127 0.44 8.45 20.24
N LEU A 128 -0.60 7.80 19.73
CA LEU A 128 -2.00 8.17 19.99
C LEU A 128 -2.36 8.01 21.47
N THR A 129 -2.05 6.85 22.06
CA THR A 129 -2.26 6.60 23.49
C THR A 129 -1.50 7.61 24.34
N GLY A 130 -0.26 7.97 23.96
CA GLY A 130 0.55 8.99 24.60
C GLY A 130 -0.01 10.41 24.44
N ALA A 131 -0.59 10.75 23.30
CA ALA A 131 -1.23 12.05 23.06
C ALA A 131 -2.42 12.25 24.00
N SER A 132 -3.28 11.23 24.10
CA SER A 132 -4.39 11.21 25.06
C SER A 132 -3.89 11.34 26.50
N ALA A 133 -2.86 10.58 26.89
CA ALA A 133 -2.31 10.66 28.24
C ALA A 133 -1.68 12.03 28.55
N ALA A 134 -0.94 12.63 27.61
CA ALA A 134 -0.37 13.97 27.75
C ALA A 134 -1.46 15.03 27.93
N LEU A 135 -2.53 14.97 27.14
CA LEU A 135 -3.69 15.86 27.29
C LEU A 135 -4.40 15.63 28.62
N ALA A 136 -4.59 14.37 29.02
CA ALA A 136 -5.24 13.98 30.27
C ALA A 136 -4.51 14.51 31.51
N ILE A 137 -3.16 14.51 31.53
CA ILE A 137 -2.39 15.07 32.66
C ILE A 137 -2.20 16.59 32.60
N SER A 138 -2.50 17.23 31.46
CA SER A 138 -2.34 18.68 31.28
C SER A 138 -3.48 19.49 31.89
N SER A 139 -3.35 20.81 31.91
CA SER A 139 -4.46 21.74 32.24
C SER A 139 -5.43 21.98 31.08
N ILE A 140 -5.17 21.43 29.90
CA ILE A 140 -6.01 21.58 28.70
C ILE A 140 -7.32 20.80 28.92
N PRO A 141 -8.49 21.36 28.58
CA PRO A 141 -9.78 20.71 28.80
C PRO A 141 -9.92 19.49 27.89
N PHE A 142 -9.66 18.33 28.48
CA PHE A 142 -9.73 17.03 27.84
C PHE A 142 -10.15 16.03 28.92
N ALA A 143 -11.46 15.79 29.02
CA ALA A 143 -12.07 15.07 30.14
C ALA A 143 -12.15 13.56 29.92
N HIS A 144 -12.13 13.13 28.66
CA HIS A 144 -12.40 11.74 28.27
C HIS A 144 -11.15 11.17 27.59
N PRO A 145 -10.25 10.54 28.34
CA PRO A 145 -9.09 9.91 27.73
C PRO A 145 -9.52 8.77 26.81
N ILE A 146 -8.84 8.70 25.67
CA ILE A 146 -8.93 7.59 24.72
C ILE A 146 -7.61 6.82 24.68
N ALA A 147 -7.64 5.62 24.13
CA ALA A 147 -6.44 4.89 23.76
C ALA A 147 -6.63 4.23 22.39
N ALA A 148 -5.55 3.73 21.82
CA ALA A 148 -5.59 3.00 20.57
C ALA A 148 -4.81 1.70 20.65
N VAL A 149 -5.28 0.72 19.89
CA VAL A 149 -4.61 -0.56 19.65
C VAL A 149 -4.69 -0.91 18.18
N ARG A 150 -3.77 -1.77 17.74
CA ARG A 150 -3.81 -2.41 16.43
C ARG A 150 -4.27 -3.84 16.61
N VAL A 151 -5.11 -4.34 15.71
CA VAL A 151 -5.67 -5.69 15.72
C VAL A 151 -5.29 -6.37 14.41
N GLY A 152 -4.56 -7.47 14.52
CA GLY A 152 -4.30 -8.40 13.44
C GLY A 152 -5.18 -9.64 13.57
N ARG A 153 -5.14 -10.50 12.55
CA ARG A 153 -5.78 -11.81 12.56
C ARG A 153 -4.91 -12.82 11.83
N ALA A 154 -4.53 -13.86 12.55
CA ALA A 154 -3.75 -14.99 12.04
C ALA A 154 -4.34 -16.28 12.59
N ASP A 155 -4.45 -17.32 11.75
CA ASP A 155 -5.02 -18.63 12.10
C ASP A 155 -6.42 -18.55 12.77
N GLY A 156 -7.21 -17.54 12.39
CA GLY A 156 -8.56 -17.29 12.93
C GLY A 156 -8.61 -16.58 14.29
N GLU A 157 -7.46 -16.29 14.91
CA GLU A 157 -7.37 -15.60 16.20
C GLU A 157 -7.02 -14.11 16.03
N PHE A 158 -7.58 -13.26 16.90
CA PHE A 158 -7.26 -11.83 16.93
C PHE A 158 -5.99 -11.55 17.73
N LEU A 159 -5.03 -10.86 17.13
CA LEU A 159 -3.77 -10.45 17.75
C LEU A 159 -3.85 -8.96 18.13
N ILE A 160 -3.66 -8.64 19.41
CA ILE A 160 -3.59 -7.24 19.87
C ILE A 160 -2.15 -6.74 19.83
N ASN A 161 -1.95 -5.60 19.17
CA ASN A 161 -0.67 -4.98 18.83
C ASN A 161 0.30 -6.01 18.21
N PRO A 162 -0.04 -6.59 17.04
CA PRO A 162 0.83 -7.55 16.37
C PRO A 162 2.16 -6.90 15.97
N THR A 163 3.22 -7.70 16.01
CA THR A 163 4.54 -7.27 15.52
C THR A 163 4.55 -7.07 14.00
N PHE A 164 5.57 -6.41 13.44
CA PHE A 164 5.68 -6.25 11.98
C PHE A 164 5.58 -7.58 11.20
N PRO A 165 6.28 -8.67 11.58
CA PRO A 165 6.15 -9.96 10.89
C PRO A 165 4.76 -10.59 11.02
N GLU A 166 4.14 -10.50 12.21
CA GLU A 166 2.78 -11.01 12.42
C GLU A 166 1.75 -10.23 11.60
N ARG A 167 1.97 -8.92 11.44
CA ARG A 167 1.11 -8.06 10.64
C ARG A 167 1.24 -8.35 9.13
N GLU A 168 2.42 -8.74 8.66
CA GLU A 168 2.63 -9.15 7.27
C GLU A 168 1.94 -10.48 6.93
N ALA A 169 1.92 -11.42 7.89
CA ALA A 169 1.20 -12.68 7.78
C ALA A 169 -0.33 -12.53 7.99
N SER A 170 -0.77 -11.41 8.57
CA SER A 170 -2.15 -11.16 8.94
C SER A 170 -3.05 -10.89 7.73
N GLU A 171 -4.29 -11.41 7.78
CA GLU A 171 -5.34 -11.06 6.82
C GLU A 171 -6.04 -9.72 7.13
N LEU A 172 -5.79 -9.16 8.33
CA LEU A 172 -6.39 -7.92 8.82
C LEU A 172 -5.32 -7.01 9.42
N ASP A 173 -5.38 -5.73 9.12
CA ASP A 173 -4.60 -4.68 9.76
C ASP A 173 -5.52 -3.54 10.18
N LEU A 174 -6.06 -3.63 11.39
CA LEU A 174 -7.05 -2.70 11.92
C LEU A 174 -6.46 -1.87 13.05
N ILE A 175 -6.51 -0.55 12.94
CA ILE A 175 -6.29 0.35 14.08
C ILE A 175 -7.65 0.81 14.58
N VAL A 176 -7.84 0.72 15.89
CA VAL A 176 -9.03 1.22 16.56
C VAL A 176 -8.61 2.13 17.71
N ALA A 177 -9.30 3.26 17.85
CA ALA A 177 -9.20 4.14 18.99
C ALA A 177 -10.58 4.31 19.64
N GLY A 178 -10.59 4.41 20.96
CA GLY A 178 -11.83 4.45 21.73
C GLY A 178 -11.63 5.01 23.13
N SER A 179 -12.73 5.44 23.73
CA SER A 179 -12.84 5.70 25.16
C SER A 179 -13.17 4.39 25.91
N ARG A 180 -13.42 4.50 27.22
CA ARG A 180 -13.95 3.38 28.01
C ARG A 180 -15.25 2.81 27.43
N ASP A 181 -16.11 3.70 26.92
CA ASP A 181 -17.50 3.36 26.62
C ASP A 181 -17.76 3.17 25.12
N ALA A 182 -16.99 3.84 24.25
CA ALA A 182 -17.25 3.83 22.82
C ALA A 182 -15.97 3.80 21.97
N ILE A 183 -16.09 3.24 20.77
CA ILE A 183 -15.10 3.40 19.69
C ILE A 183 -15.31 4.79 19.10
N VAL A 184 -14.21 5.51 18.83
CA VAL A 184 -14.25 6.87 18.27
C VAL A 184 -13.66 6.94 16.86
N MET A 185 -12.74 6.03 16.52
CA MET A 185 -12.07 6.03 15.22
C MET A 185 -11.59 4.64 14.84
N VAL A 186 -11.71 4.31 13.56
CA VAL A 186 -11.22 3.06 12.95
C VAL A 186 -10.47 3.38 11.66
N GLU A 187 -9.37 2.67 11.43
CA GLU A 187 -8.62 2.66 10.17
C GLU A 187 -8.11 1.23 9.91
N ALA A 188 -8.67 0.55 8.91
CA ALA A 188 -8.38 -0.86 8.64
C ALA A 188 -8.07 -1.14 7.17
N GLY A 189 -7.14 -2.06 6.94
CA GLY A 189 -6.89 -2.72 5.67
C GLY A 189 -7.03 -4.24 5.85
N ALA A 190 -7.49 -4.96 4.83
CA ALA A 190 -7.79 -6.38 4.95
C ALA A 190 -7.69 -7.13 3.62
N ARG A 191 -7.52 -8.44 3.67
CA ARG A 191 -7.53 -9.36 2.51
C ARG A 191 -8.89 -10.05 2.38
N GLU A 192 -9.91 -9.30 1.97
CA GLU A 192 -11.30 -9.78 1.80
C GLU A 192 -11.91 -10.42 3.06
N VAL A 193 -11.82 -9.75 4.22
CA VAL A 193 -12.44 -10.26 5.46
C VAL A 193 -13.95 -9.95 5.48
N SER A 194 -14.76 -10.81 6.11
CA SER A 194 -16.19 -10.56 6.23
C SER A 194 -16.52 -9.42 7.20
N GLU A 195 -17.72 -8.86 7.07
CA GLU A 195 -18.28 -7.87 8.01
C GLU A 195 -18.29 -8.40 9.46
N GLU A 196 -18.54 -9.70 9.66
CA GLU A 196 -18.54 -10.35 10.98
C GLU A 196 -17.14 -10.42 11.60
N VAL A 197 -16.13 -10.76 10.81
CA VAL A 197 -14.73 -10.77 11.25
C VAL A 197 -14.29 -9.37 11.63
N MET A 198 -14.67 -8.37 10.83
CA MET A 198 -14.36 -6.97 11.10
C MET A 198 -14.99 -6.51 12.42
N LEU A 199 -16.26 -6.86 12.67
CA LEU A 199 -16.95 -6.53 13.91
C LEU A 199 -16.29 -7.19 15.13
N GLY A 200 -15.92 -8.48 15.03
CA GLY A 200 -15.20 -9.17 16.10
C GLY A 200 -13.84 -8.53 16.41
N ALA A 201 -13.13 -8.02 15.40
CA ALA A 201 -11.87 -7.32 15.58
C ALA A 201 -12.05 -5.99 16.33
N LEU A 202 -13.13 -5.24 16.02
CA LEU A 202 -13.49 -4.01 16.73
C LEU A 202 -13.75 -4.28 18.21
N GLU A 203 -14.49 -5.34 18.53
CA GLU A 203 -14.80 -5.72 19.92
C GLU A 203 -13.53 -6.14 20.68
N ALA A 204 -12.68 -6.97 20.07
CA ALA A 204 -11.41 -7.39 20.66
C ALA A 204 -10.49 -6.18 20.93
N GLY A 205 -10.40 -5.25 19.98
CA GLY A 205 -9.63 -4.03 20.15
C GLY A 205 -10.20 -3.11 21.24
N HIS A 206 -11.53 -2.93 21.30
CA HIS A 206 -12.16 -2.11 22.34
C HIS A 206 -11.95 -2.68 23.75
N ALA A 207 -11.96 -4.00 23.91
CA ALA A 207 -11.65 -4.65 25.18
C ALA A 207 -10.23 -4.32 25.68
N ALA A 208 -9.24 -4.26 24.78
CA ALA A 208 -7.87 -3.86 25.13
C ALA A 208 -7.77 -2.35 25.42
N ILE A 209 -8.47 -1.51 24.64
CA ILE A 209 -8.53 -0.06 24.85
C ILE A 209 -9.03 0.29 26.25
N ARG A 210 -10.07 -0.39 26.75
CA ARG A 210 -10.60 -0.15 28.11
C ARG A 210 -9.53 -0.27 29.20
N GLN A 211 -8.60 -1.21 29.05
CA GLN A 211 -7.49 -1.40 29.99
C GLN A 211 -6.48 -0.25 29.91
N LEU A 212 -6.16 0.21 28.70
CA LEU A 212 -5.28 1.36 28.48
C LEU A 212 -5.88 2.66 29.02
N VAL A 213 -7.17 2.90 28.77
CA VAL A 213 -7.88 4.10 29.26
C VAL A 213 -7.88 4.13 30.79
N ALA A 214 -8.13 2.99 31.45
CA ALA A 214 -8.04 2.92 32.91
C ALA A 214 -6.64 3.30 33.44
N ALA A 215 -5.57 2.82 32.79
CA ALA A 215 -4.21 3.20 33.16
C ALA A 215 -3.91 4.70 32.96
N ILE A 216 -4.48 5.32 31.92
CA ILE A 216 -4.37 6.78 31.69
C ILE A 216 -5.11 7.56 32.78
N GLU A 217 -6.32 7.13 33.14
CA GLU A 217 -7.12 7.74 34.21
C GLU A 217 -6.39 7.67 35.56
N GLU A 218 -5.79 6.52 35.90
CA GLU A 218 -4.97 6.36 37.10
C GLU A 218 -3.76 7.30 37.11
N LEU A 219 -3.07 7.44 35.96
CA LEU A 219 -1.97 8.37 35.82
C LEU A 219 -2.41 9.83 35.97
N ALA A 220 -3.56 10.19 35.38
CA ALA A 220 -4.14 11.53 35.48
C ALA A 220 -4.61 11.86 36.90
N ALA A 221 -5.17 10.89 37.62
CA ALA A 221 -5.51 11.05 39.02
C ALA A 221 -4.26 11.29 39.90
N ALA A 222 -3.15 10.63 39.58
CA ALA A 222 -1.91 10.73 40.35
C ALA A 222 -1.05 11.97 40.02
N ALA A 223 -1.07 12.43 38.76
CA ALA A 223 -0.11 13.42 38.24
C ALA A 223 -0.76 14.56 37.43
N GLY A 224 -2.08 14.55 37.25
CA GLY A 224 -2.79 15.52 36.42
C GLY A 224 -2.88 16.91 37.02
N LYS A 225 -2.84 17.92 36.16
CA LYS A 225 -3.10 19.32 36.52
C LYS A 225 -4.62 19.61 36.52
N PRO A 226 -5.09 20.57 37.32
CA PRO A 226 -6.47 21.04 37.24
C PRO A 226 -6.82 21.49 35.82
N LYS A 227 -7.98 21.05 35.32
CA LYS A 227 -8.47 21.40 33.99
C LYS A 227 -8.89 22.87 33.94
N THR A 228 -8.56 23.52 32.83
CA THR A 228 -9.05 24.86 32.53
C THR A 228 -10.51 24.77 32.17
N THR A 229 -11.36 25.52 32.88
CA THR A 229 -12.78 25.63 32.54
C THR A 229 -12.93 26.45 31.26
N VAL A 230 -13.75 25.95 30.34
CA VAL A 230 -14.19 26.70 29.16
C VAL A 230 -15.59 27.20 29.48
N GLU A 231 -15.75 28.52 29.56
CA GLU A 231 -17.07 29.12 29.74
C GLU A 231 -17.86 28.91 28.44
N PRO A 232 -19.05 28.28 28.50
CA PRO A 232 -19.91 28.16 27.34
C PRO A 232 -20.24 29.55 26.79
N ARG A 233 -20.21 29.70 25.47
CA ARG A 233 -20.69 30.92 24.84
C ARG A 233 -22.19 31.03 25.12
N THR A 234 -22.58 32.09 25.82
CA THR A 234 -24.01 32.39 26.05
C THR A 234 -24.50 33.30 24.94
N ILE A 235 -25.48 32.81 24.18
CA ILE A 235 -26.18 33.59 23.16
C ILE A 235 -27.52 34.02 23.74
N ASP A 236 -27.96 35.25 23.44
CA ASP A 236 -29.24 35.77 23.89
C ASP A 236 -30.39 34.87 23.40
N PRO A 237 -31.21 34.29 24.31
CA PRO A 237 -32.35 33.44 23.93
C PRO A 237 -33.36 34.14 23.02
N SER A 238 -33.51 35.47 23.15
CA SER A 238 -34.41 36.24 22.29
C SER A 238 -33.89 36.32 20.86
N LEU A 239 -32.57 36.46 20.68
CA LEU A 239 -31.92 36.40 19.38
C LEU A 239 -32.04 35.00 18.77
N ALA A 240 -31.83 33.95 19.57
CA ALA A 240 -32.00 32.58 19.12
C ALA A 240 -33.41 32.32 18.57
N ALA A 241 -34.44 32.74 19.31
CA ALA A 241 -35.84 32.62 18.88
C ALA A 241 -36.16 33.45 17.62
N ASP A 242 -35.60 34.66 17.50
CA ASP A 242 -35.79 35.53 16.32
C ASP A 242 -35.13 34.94 15.06
N VAL A 243 -33.89 34.44 15.20
CA VAL A 243 -33.17 33.77 14.11
C VAL A 243 -33.92 32.52 13.66
N GLU A 244 -34.38 31.69 14.58
CA GLU A 244 -35.16 30.50 14.25
C GLU A 244 -36.47 30.83 13.54
N ALA A 245 -37.25 31.78 14.07
CA ALA A 245 -38.52 32.18 13.48
C ALA A 245 -38.39 32.73 12.05
N LYS A 246 -37.30 33.45 11.76
CA LYS A 246 -37.06 34.06 10.45
C LYS A 246 -36.41 33.11 9.45
N ALA A 247 -35.50 32.26 9.90
CA ALA A 247 -34.60 31.53 9.01
C ALA A 247 -34.96 30.06 8.83
N LEU A 248 -35.64 29.40 9.78
CA LEU A 248 -35.80 27.95 9.79
C LEU A 248 -36.51 27.42 8.53
N ALA A 249 -37.71 27.95 8.21
CA ALA A 249 -38.48 27.48 7.06
C ALA A 249 -37.80 27.80 5.71
N PRO A 250 -37.33 29.03 5.44
CA PRO A 250 -36.57 29.32 4.22
C PRO A 250 -35.28 28.50 4.09
N LEU A 251 -34.59 28.25 5.21
CA LEU A 251 -33.39 27.42 5.23
C LEU A 251 -33.72 25.97 4.87
N ALA A 252 -34.80 25.41 5.42
CA ALA A 252 -35.25 24.06 5.08
C ALA A 252 -35.58 23.93 3.59
N GLU A 253 -36.27 24.90 3.01
CA GLU A 253 -36.54 24.93 1.57
C GLU A 253 -35.26 25.00 0.73
N ALA A 254 -34.31 25.87 1.12
CA ALA A 254 -33.02 25.99 0.44
C ALA A 254 -32.17 24.71 0.53
N MET A 255 -32.21 24.01 1.66
CA MET A 255 -31.47 22.77 1.90
C MET A 255 -32.07 21.56 1.16
N ARG A 256 -33.35 21.60 0.78
CA ARG A 256 -34.00 20.55 -0.02
C ARG A 256 -33.71 20.64 -1.53
N ILE A 257 -33.03 21.69 -1.97
CA ILE A 257 -32.62 21.83 -3.38
C ILE A 257 -31.57 20.77 -3.70
N THR A 258 -31.82 20.00 -4.76
CA THR A 258 -30.98 18.84 -5.13
C THR A 258 -29.62 19.26 -5.70
N ASP A 259 -29.55 20.32 -6.50
CA ASP A 259 -28.28 20.84 -7.02
C ASP A 259 -27.49 21.53 -5.91
N LYS A 260 -26.23 21.12 -5.71
CA LYS A 260 -25.43 21.59 -4.58
C LYS A 260 -25.13 23.08 -4.66
N LEU A 261 -24.73 23.59 -5.84
CA LEU A 261 -24.33 24.98 -5.99
C LEU A 261 -25.53 25.92 -5.86
N GLU A 262 -26.67 25.50 -6.40
CA GLU A 262 -27.93 26.21 -6.22
C GLU A 262 -28.37 26.21 -4.76
N SER A 263 -28.34 25.06 -4.08
CA SER A 263 -28.64 24.96 -2.65
C SER A 263 -27.75 25.90 -1.83
N TYR A 264 -26.44 25.90 -2.07
CA TYR A 264 -25.49 26.74 -1.35
C TYR A 264 -25.78 28.22 -1.59
N ALA A 265 -26.02 28.62 -2.84
CA ALA A 265 -26.36 29.99 -3.17
C ALA A 265 -27.66 30.46 -2.48
N GLN A 266 -28.67 29.58 -2.35
CA GLN A 266 -29.91 29.92 -1.64
C GLN A 266 -29.70 29.97 -0.12
N VAL A 267 -28.94 29.03 0.45
CA VAL A 267 -28.59 29.05 1.87
C VAL A 267 -27.82 30.33 2.23
N ASP A 268 -26.90 30.77 1.37
CA ASP A 268 -26.16 32.02 1.55
C ASP A 268 -27.09 33.23 1.46
N ARG A 269 -28.06 33.24 0.52
CA ARG A 269 -29.09 34.30 0.47
C ARG A 269 -29.94 34.36 1.74
N VAL A 270 -30.39 33.22 2.26
CA VAL A 270 -31.16 33.20 3.52
C VAL A 270 -30.31 33.76 4.67
N GLN A 271 -29.02 33.43 4.72
CA GLN A 271 -28.11 34.02 5.72
C GLN A 271 -27.95 35.53 5.54
N ASP A 272 -27.76 36.01 4.30
CA ASP A 272 -27.59 37.43 4.01
C ASP A 272 -28.86 38.23 4.33
N GLU A 273 -30.04 37.70 4.02
CA GLU A 273 -31.34 38.30 4.37
C GLU A 273 -31.54 38.37 5.89
N LEU A 274 -31.19 37.31 6.60
CA LEU A 274 -31.20 37.29 8.07
C LEU A 274 -30.31 38.41 8.64
N LEU A 275 -29.08 38.55 8.12
CA LEU A 275 -28.11 39.54 8.59
C LEU A 275 -28.46 40.97 8.19
N ALA A 276 -29.07 41.16 7.02
CA ALA A 276 -29.56 42.47 6.55
C ALA A 276 -30.69 43.01 7.45
N GLY A 277 -31.46 42.13 8.09
CA GLY A 277 -32.47 42.48 9.08
C GLY A 277 -31.92 42.91 10.45
N MET A 278 -30.59 42.85 10.66
CA MET A 278 -29.94 43.18 11.93
C MET A 278 -29.13 44.49 11.84
N PRO A 279 -29.03 45.28 12.93
CA PRO A 279 -28.20 46.49 12.96
C PRO A 279 -26.76 46.26 12.49
N GLU A 280 -26.21 47.16 11.67
CA GLU A 280 -24.85 47.02 11.11
C GLU A 280 -23.74 47.24 12.15
N ASP A 281 -24.03 48.01 13.18
CA ASP A 281 -23.13 48.37 14.27
C ASP A 281 -23.02 47.30 15.37
N ASP A 282 -23.93 46.32 15.38
CA ASP A 282 -23.89 45.19 16.34
C ASP A 282 -23.15 43.97 15.76
N ALA A 283 -21.81 44.07 15.73
CA ALA A 283 -20.94 43.01 15.23
C ALA A 283 -21.08 41.70 16.02
N GLN A 284 -21.39 41.77 17.32
CA GLN A 284 -21.51 40.61 18.19
C GLN A 284 -22.82 39.86 17.90
N ALA A 285 -23.96 40.56 17.85
CA ALA A 285 -25.24 39.93 17.51
C ALA A 285 -25.21 39.28 16.11
N ARG A 286 -24.55 39.91 15.14
CA ARG A 286 -24.35 39.32 13.80
C ARG A 286 -23.49 38.05 13.83
N ALA A 287 -22.43 38.01 14.65
CA ALA A 287 -21.60 36.81 14.81
C ALA A 287 -22.36 35.68 15.54
N ASP A 288 -23.17 36.03 16.55
CA ASP A 288 -24.06 35.09 17.24
C ASP A 288 -25.13 34.55 16.30
N ALA A 289 -25.77 35.40 15.49
CA ALA A 289 -26.75 34.99 14.48
C ALA A 289 -26.15 34.05 13.42
N LYS A 290 -24.92 34.29 12.95
CA LYS A 290 -24.20 33.35 12.06
C LYS A 290 -23.97 31.99 12.73
N THR A 291 -23.65 31.99 14.02
CA THR A 291 -23.43 30.76 14.79
C THR A 291 -24.74 29.98 14.96
N LEU A 292 -25.82 30.66 15.33
CA LEU A 292 -27.17 30.09 15.41
C LEU A 292 -27.63 29.54 14.06
N PHE A 293 -27.43 30.28 12.98
CA PHE A 293 -27.77 29.84 11.63
C PHE A 293 -27.02 28.58 11.22
N LYS A 294 -25.74 28.43 11.59
CA LYS A 294 -24.99 27.17 11.39
C LYS A 294 -25.64 26.01 12.15
N GLY A 295 -26.08 26.24 13.40
CA GLY A 295 -26.81 25.24 14.20
C GLY A 295 -28.19 24.88 13.62
N LEU A 296 -28.89 25.84 12.99
CA LEU A 296 -30.15 25.55 12.31
C LEU A 296 -29.98 24.61 11.13
N LYS A 297 -28.85 24.64 10.40
CA LYS A 297 -28.57 23.69 9.31
C LYS A 297 -28.55 22.25 9.83
N GLU A 298 -27.88 22.05 10.97
CA GLU A 298 -27.84 20.75 11.63
C GLU A 298 -29.24 20.32 12.08
N LYS A 299 -29.98 21.23 12.73
CA LYS A 299 -31.36 20.99 13.17
C LYS A 299 -32.26 20.55 12.02
N VAL A 300 -32.25 21.29 10.91
CA VAL A 300 -33.03 20.97 9.70
C VAL A 300 -32.70 19.58 9.18
N LEU A 301 -31.41 19.27 8.97
CA LEU A 301 -31.03 17.94 8.48
C LEU A 301 -31.55 16.83 9.38
N ARG A 302 -31.39 16.98 10.70
CA ARG A 302 -31.76 15.97 11.68
C ARG A 302 -33.28 15.79 11.75
N GLU A 303 -34.06 16.87 11.69
CA GLU A 303 -35.53 16.81 11.66
C GLU A 303 -36.05 16.12 10.39
N GLU A 304 -35.50 16.46 9.22
CA GLU A 304 -35.90 15.83 7.95
C GLU A 304 -35.61 14.31 7.96
N VAL A 305 -34.41 13.92 8.40
CA VAL A 305 -34.00 12.51 8.41
C VAL A 305 -34.71 11.73 9.51
N LEU A 306 -34.68 12.19 10.75
CA LEU A 306 -35.21 11.42 11.86
C LEU A 306 -36.73 11.50 11.91
N GLU A 307 -37.33 12.69 11.82
CA GLU A 307 -38.77 12.88 12.02
C GLU A 307 -39.59 12.63 10.75
N GLN A 308 -39.18 13.22 9.63
CA GLN A 308 -39.93 13.10 8.38
C GLN A 308 -39.59 11.83 7.61
N GLY A 309 -38.44 11.21 7.89
CA GLY A 309 -38.03 9.95 7.26
C GLY A 309 -37.51 10.11 5.82
N HIS A 310 -37.07 11.31 5.46
CA HIS A 310 -36.60 11.64 4.11
C HIS A 310 -35.23 12.33 4.16
N ARG A 311 -34.42 12.14 3.11
CA ARG A 311 -33.15 12.87 2.95
C ARG A 311 -33.42 14.20 2.27
N LEU A 312 -32.51 15.17 2.44
CA LEU A 312 -32.62 16.50 1.84
C LEU A 312 -32.78 16.47 0.32
N ASP A 313 -32.13 15.52 -0.35
CA ASP A 313 -32.21 15.34 -1.80
C ASP A 313 -33.34 14.38 -2.24
N GLY A 314 -34.22 13.99 -1.31
CA GLY A 314 -35.38 13.12 -1.57
C GLY A 314 -35.05 11.64 -1.73
N ARG A 315 -33.78 11.22 -1.60
CA ARG A 315 -33.41 9.79 -1.65
C ARG A 315 -33.94 9.02 -0.46
N ARG A 316 -34.14 7.71 -0.65
CA ARG A 316 -34.25 6.77 0.49
C ARG A 316 -32.91 6.64 1.21
N PHE A 317 -32.95 6.16 2.45
CA PHE A 317 -31.76 5.94 3.27
C PHE A 317 -30.79 4.93 2.68
N ASP A 318 -31.29 3.91 1.98
CA ASP A 318 -30.49 2.86 1.34
C ASP A 318 -30.10 3.18 -0.12
N GLN A 319 -30.53 4.33 -0.65
CA GLN A 319 -30.37 4.65 -2.05
C GLN A 319 -29.01 5.31 -2.35
N VAL A 320 -28.23 4.65 -3.21
CA VAL A 320 -27.00 5.19 -3.81
C VAL A 320 -27.36 6.19 -4.92
N ARG A 321 -26.59 7.27 -5.08
CA ARG A 321 -26.79 8.23 -6.19
C ARG A 321 -26.53 7.57 -7.54
N ASP A 322 -26.99 8.21 -8.61
CA ASP A 322 -26.75 7.75 -9.97
C ASP A 322 -25.24 7.64 -10.25
N ILE A 323 -24.85 6.53 -10.87
CA ILE A 323 -23.47 6.20 -11.21
C ILE A 323 -23.33 6.20 -12.72
N TRP A 324 -22.35 6.94 -13.20
CA TRP A 324 -21.86 6.88 -14.57
C TRP A 324 -20.36 6.66 -14.55
N SER A 325 -19.87 5.80 -15.43
CA SER A 325 -18.43 5.61 -15.60
C SER A 325 -18.05 5.28 -17.03
N GLU A 326 -16.81 5.61 -17.38
CA GLU A 326 -16.22 5.41 -18.70
C GLU A 326 -14.75 5.06 -18.54
N VAL A 327 -14.22 4.17 -19.38
CA VAL A 327 -12.79 3.78 -19.40
C VAL A 327 -12.14 4.17 -20.73
N GLY A 328 -10.81 4.32 -20.75
CA GLY A 328 -10.07 4.69 -21.96
C GLY A 328 -10.27 6.15 -22.40
N VAL A 329 -10.64 7.02 -21.47
CA VAL A 329 -10.96 8.46 -21.72
C VAL A 329 -9.74 9.30 -22.09
N LEU A 330 -8.52 8.86 -21.74
CA LEU A 330 -7.28 9.57 -22.02
C LEU A 330 -6.44 8.80 -23.05
N PRO A 331 -6.04 9.42 -24.18
CA PRO A 331 -5.49 8.69 -25.33
C PRO A 331 -4.06 8.15 -25.14
N ARG A 332 -3.30 8.65 -24.17
CA ARG A 332 -1.85 8.37 -24.04
C ARG A 332 -1.46 7.62 -22.76
N VAL A 333 -2.32 7.62 -21.76
CA VAL A 333 -2.05 6.92 -20.50
C VAL A 333 -2.27 5.42 -20.69
N HIS A 334 -1.69 4.60 -19.81
CA HIS A 334 -1.76 3.14 -20.00
C HIS A 334 -3.16 2.60 -19.69
N GLY A 335 -3.83 3.19 -18.70
CA GLY A 335 -5.27 3.02 -18.50
C GLY A 335 -5.87 4.28 -17.86
N SER A 336 -7.16 4.49 -18.08
CA SER A 336 -7.89 5.62 -17.51
C SER A 336 -9.35 5.30 -17.29
N ALA A 337 -9.94 5.98 -16.32
CA ALA A 337 -11.37 5.94 -16.06
C ALA A 337 -11.88 7.28 -15.57
N VAL A 338 -13.11 7.62 -15.92
CA VAL A 338 -13.91 8.58 -15.15
C VAL A 338 -14.95 7.79 -14.38
N PHE A 339 -15.03 8.01 -13.08
CA PHE A 339 -16.09 7.49 -12.24
C PHE A 339 -16.84 8.65 -11.61
N THR A 340 -18.14 8.72 -11.88
CA THR A 340 -19.05 9.75 -11.35
C THR A 340 -20.16 9.09 -10.55
N ARG A 341 -20.39 9.59 -9.34
CA ARG A 341 -21.51 9.19 -8.48
C ARG A 341 -22.18 10.44 -7.91
N GLY A 342 -23.36 10.77 -8.43
CA GLY A 342 -23.96 12.10 -8.25
C GLY A 342 -22.97 13.19 -8.65
N GLU A 343 -22.78 14.20 -7.80
CA GLU A 343 -21.82 15.31 -8.00
C GLU A 343 -20.44 15.01 -7.38
N THR A 344 -20.03 13.74 -7.38
CA THR A 344 -18.65 13.35 -7.04
C THR A 344 -18.04 12.65 -8.25
N GLN A 345 -17.01 13.25 -8.83
CA GLN A 345 -16.35 12.76 -10.03
C GLN A 345 -14.84 12.64 -9.81
N ALA A 346 -14.30 11.47 -10.14
CA ALA A 346 -12.87 11.19 -10.13
C ALA A 346 -12.42 10.81 -11.54
N LEU A 347 -11.46 11.55 -12.09
CA LEU A 347 -10.67 11.14 -13.24
C LEU A 347 -9.44 10.40 -12.71
N VAL A 348 -9.33 9.12 -13.06
CA VAL A 348 -8.27 8.26 -12.57
C VAL A 348 -7.44 7.74 -13.72
N SER A 349 -6.12 7.77 -13.57
CA SER A 349 -5.16 7.23 -14.55
C SER A 349 -4.27 6.18 -13.91
N ALA A 350 -3.94 5.15 -14.67
CA ALA A 350 -2.99 4.10 -14.32
C ALA A 350 -1.79 4.17 -15.26
N THR A 351 -0.59 4.12 -14.68
CA THR A 351 0.70 4.11 -15.37
C THR A 351 1.49 2.89 -14.90
N LEU A 352 2.09 2.20 -15.87
CA LEU A 352 2.91 1.00 -15.67
C LEU A 352 4.38 1.38 -15.91
N GLY A 353 5.27 0.95 -15.02
CA GLY A 353 6.70 1.23 -15.05
C GLY A 353 7.53 0.01 -14.71
N THR A 354 8.84 0.19 -14.72
CA THR A 354 9.84 -0.85 -14.39
C THR A 354 10.20 -0.83 -12.90
N SER A 355 11.06 -1.74 -12.44
CA SER A 355 11.63 -1.75 -11.08
C SER A 355 12.31 -0.42 -10.69
N ASP A 356 12.98 0.25 -11.63
CA ASP A 356 13.55 1.61 -11.43
C ASP A 356 12.52 2.65 -10.95
N ASP A 357 11.25 2.48 -11.32
CA ASP A 357 10.17 3.42 -11.00
C ASP A 357 9.55 3.15 -9.63
N GLN A 358 9.97 2.08 -8.94
CA GLN A 358 9.51 1.78 -7.58
C GLN A 358 9.93 2.88 -6.62
N GLN A 359 9.03 3.25 -5.72
CA GLN A 359 9.34 4.25 -4.72
C GLN A 359 10.15 3.62 -3.58
N LYS A 360 11.41 4.03 -3.42
CA LYS A 360 12.20 3.71 -2.23
C LYS A 360 11.62 4.42 -1.01
N ILE A 361 11.21 3.65 -0.01
CA ILE A 361 10.73 4.12 1.29
C ILE A 361 11.78 3.79 2.35
N GLU A 362 12.33 4.83 2.95
CA GLU A 362 13.20 4.72 4.13
C GLU A 362 12.35 5.02 5.37
N GLN A 363 12.12 4.00 6.20
CA GLN A 363 11.40 4.12 7.48
C GLN A 363 12.26 3.57 8.60
N VAL A 364 11.85 3.77 9.86
CA VAL A 364 12.59 3.33 11.06
C VAL A 364 12.75 1.81 11.19
N ASP A 365 11.87 1.04 10.57
CA ASP A 365 11.87 -0.43 10.50
C ASP A 365 12.74 -0.99 9.36
N GLY A 366 13.12 -0.17 8.37
CA GLY A 366 14.02 -0.60 7.30
C GLY A 366 13.92 0.22 6.04
N GLU A 367 14.50 -0.31 4.96
CA GLU A 367 14.29 0.20 3.62
C GLU A 367 13.37 -0.79 2.88
N ARG A 368 12.36 -0.27 2.19
CA ARG A 368 11.49 -1.07 1.33
C ARG A 368 11.19 -0.36 0.03
N PHE A 369 10.86 -1.13 -1.00
CA PHE A 369 10.43 -0.60 -2.29
C PHE A 369 8.93 -0.78 -2.45
N LYS A 370 8.25 0.31 -2.81
CA LYS A 370 6.80 0.33 -2.99
C LYS A 370 6.49 0.24 -4.48
N ARG A 371 5.98 -0.92 -4.89
CA ARG A 371 5.60 -1.25 -6.28
C ARG A 371 4.26 -0.64 -6.70
N PHE A 372 3.30 -0.60 -5.78
CA PHE A 372 1.98 0.00 -6.02
C PHE A 372 1.86 1.34 -5.29
N MET A 373 1.53 2.40 -6.03
CA MET A 373 1.42 3.76 -5.51
C MET A 373 0.11 4.38 -5.94
N LEU A 374 -0.63 4.99 -5.00
CA LEU A 374 -1.79 5.79 -5.33
C LEU A 374 -1.62 7.23 -4.86
N HIS A 375 -1.68 8.17 -5.80
CA HIS A 375 -1.67 9.59 -5.51
C HIS A 375 -3.07 10.17 -5.72
N TYR A 376 -3.52 10.95 -4.75
CA TYR A 376 -4.83 11.58 -4.74
C TYR A 376 -4.66 13.09 -4.73
N ASN A 377 -5.37 13.78 -5.63
CA ASN A 377 -5.34 15.24 -5.75
C ASN A 377 -6.75 15.81 -5.61
N PHE A 378 -6.88 16.88 -4.84
CA PHE A 378 -8.14 17.59 -4.61
C PHE A 378 -8.03 19.06 -5.02
N PRO A 379 -8.08 19.35 -6.32
CA PRO A 379 -7.96 20.72 -6.80
C PRO A 379 -9.15 21.57 -6.32
N PRO A 380 -8.95 22.88 -6.06
CA PRO A 380 -9.97 23.72 -5.44
C PRO A 380 -11.21 23.93 -6.32
N PHE A 381 -11.08 23.82 -7.64
CA PHE A 381 -12.22 23.89 -8.56
C PHE A 381 -13.23 22.74 -8.33
N SER A 382 -12.81 21.61 -7.76
CA SER A 382 -13.70 20.46 -7.50
C SER A 382 -14.82 20.75 -6.51
N VAL A 383 -14.70 21.84 -5.76
CA VAL A 383 -15.71 22.37 -4.85
C VAL A 383 -16.10 23.81 -5.19
N GLY A 384 -15.70 24.33 -6.36
CA GLY A 384 -15.99 25.68 -6.79
C GLY A 384 -15.21 26.79 -6.05
N GLU A 385 -14.08 26.45 -5.43
CA GLU A 385 -13.29 27.40 -4.63
C GLU A 385 -11.99 27.86 -5.35
N VAL A 386 -11.35 28.90 -4.83
CA VAL A 386 -10.04 29.40 -5.27
C VAL A 386 -9.03 29.27 -4.13
N LYS A 387 -7.95 28.50 -4.34
CA LYS A 387 -6.84 28.34 -3.38
C LYS A 387 -5.50 28.24 -4.11
N PHE A 388 -4.42 28.56 -3.41
CA PHE A 388 -3.07 28.34 -3.93
C PHE A 388 -2.79 26.84 -4.11
N LEU A 389 -2.32 26.45 -5.29
CA LEU A 389 -1.84 25.10 -5.54
C LEU A 389 -0.45 24.93 -4.91
N ARG A 390 -0.40 24.17 -3.81
CA ARG A 390 0.84 23.75 -3.12
C ARG A 390 1.01 22.24 -3.29
N GLY A 391 2.01 21.65 -2.63
CA GLY A 391 2.09 20.20 -2.50
C GLY A 391 0.88 19.62 -1.76
N PRO A 392 0.67 18.29 -1.84
CA PRO A 392 -0.51 17.64 -1.28
C PRO A 392 -0.58 17.86 0.23
N GLY A 393 -1.76 18.25 0.69
CA GLY A 393 -2.08 18.41 2.10
C GLY A 393 -2.28 17.08 2.83
N ARG A 394 -2.44 17.15 4.15
CA ARG A 394 -2.63 15.95 4.99
C ARG A 394 -3.86 15.15 4.55
N ARG A 395 -4.98 15.81 4.23
CA ARG A 395 -6.23 15.11 3.83
C ARG A 395 -6.07 14.37 2.51
N GLU A 396 -5.37 14.96 1.53
CA GLU A 396 -5.10 14.34 0.24
C GLU A 396 -4.24 13.07 0.41
N ILE A 397 -3.18 13.15 1.22
CA ILE A 397 -2.34 11.98 1.56
C ILE A 397 -3.18 10.91 2.27
N GLY A 398 -4.02 11.29 3.24
CA GLY A 398 -4.88 10.35 3.96
C GLY A 398 -5.91 9.65 3.06
N HIS A 399 -6.58 10.39 2.18
CA HIS A 399 -7.52 9.81 1.21
C HIS A 399 -6.82 8.91 0.19
N GLY A 400 -5.65 9.33 -0.30
CA GLY A 400 -4.82 8.51 -1.20
C GLY A 400 -4.41 7.19 -0.55
N HIS A 401 -3.92 7.23 0.69
CA HIS A 401 -3.55 6.03 1.43
C HIS A 401 -4.74 5.10 1.68
N LEU A 402 -5.93 5.63 2.02
CA LEU A 402 -7.14 4.82 2.16
C LEU A 402 -7.50 4.11 0.85
N ALA A 403 -7.48 4.84 -0.27
CA ALA A 403 -7.78 4.26 -1.57
C ALA A 403 -6.73 3.24 -2.02
N GLU A 404 -5.45 3.52 -1.76
CA GLU A 404 -4.34 2.59 -2.01
C GLU A 404 -4.54 1.29 -1.24
N ARG A 405 -4.72 1.40 0.09
CA ARG A 405 -4.97 0.28 0.99
C ARG A 405 -6.18 -0.56 0.57
N SER A 406 -7.20 0.07 0.00
CA SER A 406 -8.40 -0.61 -0.50
C SER A 406 -8.12 -1.47 -1.74
N LEU A 407 -7.19 -1.04 -2.60
CA LEU A 407 -6.89 -1.70 -3.88
C LEU A 407 -5.74 -2.71 -3.77
N THR A 408 -4.73 -2.44 -2.92
CA THR A 408 -3.53 -3.27 -2.75
C THR A 408 -3.80 -4.77 -2.63
N PRO A 409 -4.80 -5.25 -1.86
CA PRO A 409 -5.07 -6.69 -1.73
C PRO A 409 -5.44 -7.38 -3.05
N MET A 410 -5.97 -6.62 -4.02
CA MET A 410 -6.38 -7.13 -5.33
C MET A 410 -5.34 -6.90 -6.42
N VAL A 411 -4.26 -6.18 -6.13
CA VAL A 411 -3.15 -5.99 -7.06
C VAL A 411 -2.38 -7.31 -7.16
N PRO A 412 -2.12 -7.83 -8.38
CA PRO A 412 -1.40 -9.09 -8.58
C PRO A 412 0.00 -9.07 -7.98
N SER A 413 0.54 -10.26 -7.73
CA SER A 413 1.92 -10.44 -7.29
C SER A 413 2.92 -9.91 -8.34
N GLU A 414 4.17 -9.70 -7.94
CA GLU A 414 5.23 -9.30 -8.87
C GLU A 414 5.59 -10.41 -9.86
N GLU A 415 5.43 -11.68 -9.46
CA GLU A 415 5.62 -12.83 -10.32
C GLU A 415 4.57 -12.88 -11.44
N ASP A 416 3.30 -12.60 -11.11
CA ASP A 416 2.19 -12.62 -12.07
C ASP A 416 2.14 -11.36 -12.94
N PHE A 417 2.58 -10.23 -12.40
CA PHE A 417 2.54 -8.95 -13.08
C PHE A 417 3.73 -8.07 -12.68
N PRO A 418 4.89 -8.19 -13.38
CA PRO A 418 6.17 -7.61 -12.96
C PRO A 418 6.29 -6.11 -13.26
N TYR A 419 5.24 -5.34 -12.97
CA TYR A 419 5.17 -3.90 -13.21
C TYR A 419 5.10 -3.12 -11.91
N THR A 420 5.80 -2.00 -11.90
CA THR A 420 5.48 -0.90 -10.98
C THR A 420 4.21 -0.22 -11.46
N ILE A 421 3.27 0.02 -10.54
CA ILE A 421 1.96 0.57 -10.86
C ILE A 421 1.78 1.88 -10.10
N ARG A 422 1.53 2.95 -10.85
CA ARG A 422 1.15 4.25 -10.31
C ARG A 422 -0.28 4.59 -10.73
N VAL A 423 -1.14 4.80 -9.74
CA VAL A 423 -2.48 5.34 -9.92
C VAL A 423 -2.48 6.80 -9.49
N VAL A 424 -3.13 7.67 -10.28
CA VAL A 424 -3.39 9.07 -9.92
C VAL A 424 -4.88 9.33 -10.04
N SER A 425 -5.50 9.75 -8.95
CA SER A 425 -6.91 10.16 -8.90
C SER A 425 -7.01 11.67 -8.75
N ASP A 426 -7.49 12.33 -9.80
CA ASP A 426 -7.80 13.76 -9.81
C ASP A 426 -9.30 13.94 -9.60
N ILE A 427 -9.67 14.59 -8.49
CA ILE A 427 -11.09 14.85 -8.19
C ILE A 427 -11.54 16.07 -8.99
N LEU A 428 -12.54 15.86 -9.85
CA LEU A 428 -13.10 16.91 -10.70
C LEU A 428 -14.33 17.57 -10.09
N GLU A 429 -15.11 16.81 -9.32
CA GLU A 429 -16.29 17.27 -8.59
C GLU A 429 -16.34 16.56 -7.23
N SER A 430 -16.82 17.23 -6.19
CA SER A 430 -16.98 16.60 -4.87
C SER A 430 -18.21 17.08 -4.12
N ASN A 431 -19.17 16.18 -3.94
CA ASN A 431 -20.30 16.34 -3.02
C ASN A 431 -20.53 15.09 -2.14
N GLY A 432 -19.51 14.26 -1.94
CA GLY A 432 -19.60 13.09 -1.08
C GLY A 432 -18.51 12.08 -1.38
N SER A 433 -17.71 11.75 -0.36
CA SER A 433 -16.65 10.73 -0.36
C SER A 433 -15.93 10.49 -1.69
N SER A 434 -15.18 11.49 -2.13
CA SER A 434 -14.28 11.38 -3.29
C SER A 434 -13.20 10.31 -3.13
N SER A 435 -12.82 9.94 -1.89
CA SER A 435 -11.89 8.82 -1.66
C SER A 435 -12.46 7.48 -2.12
N MET A 436 -13.77 7.24 -1.95
CA MET A 436 -14.43 6.02 -2.43
C MET A 436 -14.64 6.05 -3.95
N ALA A 437 -14.86 7.23 -4.52
CA ALA A 437 -14.83 7.40 -5.98
C ALA A 437 -13.42 7.09 -6.56
N SER A 438 -12.35 7.45 -5.86
CA SER A 438 -10.98 7.08 -6.23
C SER A 438 -10.72 5.58 -6.19
N VAL A 439 -11.33 4.84 -5.25
CA VAL A 439 -11.24 3.36 -5.22
C VAL A 439 -11.91 2.78 -6.47
N CYS A 440 -13.16 3.18 -6.74
CA CYS A 440 -13.90 2.68 -7.90
C CYS A 440 -13.21 3.04 -9.22
N GLY A 441 -12.83 4.32 -9.41
CA GLY A 441 -12.12 4.78 -10.59
C GLY A 441 -10.71 4.16 -10.71
N GLY A 442 -10.04 3.90 -9.58
CA GLY A 442 -8.76 3.18 -9.54
C GLY A 442 -8.87 1.75 -10.03
N ALA A 443 -9.86 1.00 -9.56
CA ALA A 443 -10.13 -0.35 -10.05
C ALA A 443 -10.42 -0.35 -11.56
N LEU A 444 -11.29 0.54 -12.04
CA LEU A 444 -11.60 0.68 -13.47
C LEU A 444 -10.37 1.04 -14.31
N ALA A 445 -9.55 2.01 -13.86
CA ALA A 445 -8.35 2.42 -14.58
C ALA A 445 -7.27 1.34 -14.61
N LEU A 446 -7.15 0.53 -13.55
CA LEU A 446 -6.25 -0.62 -13.50
C LEU A 446 -6.70 -1.73 -14.47
N MET A 447 -8.00 -2.04 -14.49
CA MET A 447 -8.58 -2.99 -15.45
C MET A 447 -8.41 -2.51 -16.89
N ASP A 448 -8.63 -1.22 -17.16
CA ASP A 448 -8.40 -0.60 -18.47
C ASP A 448 -6.93 -0.64 -18.88
N ALA A 449 -5.99 -0.54 -17.92
CA ALA A 449 -4.56 -0.68 -18.18
C ALA A 449 -4.10 -2.12 -18.46
N GLY A 450 -5.00 -3.11 -18.34
CA GLY A 450 -4.67 -4.53 -18.46
C GLY A 450 -3.99 -5.12 -17.22
N VAL A 451 -4.14 -4.48 -16.05
CA VAL A 451 -3.67 -5.06 -14.78
C VAL A 451 -4.62 -6.19 -14.39
N PRO A 452 -4.14 -7.44 -14.23
CA PRO A 452 -4.98 -8.59 -13.89
C PRO A 452 -5.33 -8.56 -12.40
N LEU A 453 -6.24 -7.64 -12.00
CA LEU A 453 -6.76 -7.61 -10.65
C LEU A 453 -7.43 -8.94 -10.31
N THR A 454 -7.21 -9.44 -9.09
CA THR A 454 -7.87 -10.66 -8.60
C THR A 454 -9.39 -10.51 -8.67
N ARG A 455 -9.91 -9.36 -8.21
CA ARG A 455 -11.32 -8.94 -8.33
C ARG A 455 -11.43 -7.41 -8.35
N PRO A 456 -12.48 -6.83 -8.95
CA PRO A 456 -12.75 -5.40 -8.84
C PRO A 456 -13.14 -5.01 -7.40
N VAL A 457 -12.72 -3.81 -6.99
CA VAL A 457 -13.00 -3.24 -5.66
C VAL A 457 -13.88 -2.01 -5.82
N ALA A 458 -14.97 -1.93 -5.05
CA ALA A 458 -15.79 -0.73 -4.94
C ALA A 458 -15.76 -0.18 -3.52
N GLY A 459 -16.00 1.14 -3.41
CA GLY A 459 -16.10 1.84 -2.14
C GLY A 459 -17.44 2.57 -1.98
N ILE A 460 -17.99 2.55 -0.77
CA ILE A 460 -19.17 3.33 -0.37
C ILE A 460 -18.88 4.13 0.89
N ALA A 461 -19.46 5.32 0.98
CA ALA A 461 -19.50 6.09 2.22
C ALA A 461 -20.89 6.06 2.82
N MET A 462 -20.92 5.95 4.13
CA MET A 462 -22.09 5.71 4.92
C MET A 462 -22.13 6.72 6.06
N GLY A 463 -23.32 7.09 6.48
CA GLY A 463 -23.54 7.98 7.62
C GLY A 463 -24.50 7.36 8.61
N LEU A 464 -24.47 7.88 9.84
CA LEU A 464 -25.46 7.60 10.86
C LEU A 464 -25.90 8.92 11.49
N ILE A 465 -27.21 9.07 11.69
CA ILE A 465 -27.78 10.06 12.58
C ILE A 465 -28.43 9.32 13.74
N LEU A 466 -28.07 9.67 14.96
CA LEU A 466 -28.49 9.05 16.21
C LEU A 466 -29.13 10.09 17.12
N ASP A 467 -30.39 9.85 17.50
CA ASP A 467 -31.06 10.52 18.59
C ASP A 467 -31.05 9.60 19.81
N GLU A 468 -30.03 9.78 20.65
CA GLU A 468 -29.86 9.01 21.89
C GLU A 468 -31.06 9.16 22.83
N ALA A 469 -31.64 10.37 22.92
CA ALA A 469 -32.71 10.67 23.85
C ALA A 469 -33.99 9.86 23.58
N ASN A 470 -34.27 9.61 22.30
CA ASN A 470 -35.44 8.83 21.87
C ASN A 470 -35.09 7.43 21.35
N SER A 471 -33.81 7.01 21.42
CA SER A 471 -33.31 5.74 20.89
C SER A 471 -33.70 5.51 19.42
N ARG A 472 -33.58 6.55 18.59
CA ARG A 472 -33.85 6.50 17.14
C ARG A 472 -32.56 6.66 16.37
N HIS A 473 -32.40 5.92 15.27
CA HIS A 473 -31.27 6.09 14.37
C HIS A 473 -31.67 5.96 12.91
N ALA A 474 -30.88 6.56 12.02
CA ALA A 474 -31.00 6.43 10.57
C ALA A 474 -29.62 6.18 9.97
N ILE A 475 -29.48 5.08 9.21
CA ILE A 475 -28.25 4.73 8.49
C ILE A 475 -28.39 5.17 7.04
N LEU A 476 -27.49 6.03 6.59
CA LEU A 476 -27.53 6.67 5.28
C LEU A 476 -26.48 6.05 4.34
N SER A 477 -26.90 5.55 3.19
CA SER A 477 -26.03 5.08 2.13
C SER A 477 -25.62 6.20 1.18
N ASP A 478 -24.35 6.19 0.78
CA ASP A 478 -23.76 7.16 -0.14
C ASP A 478 -24.02 8.61 0.27
N ILE A 479 -23.45 8.97 1.43
CA ILE A 479 -23.67 10.29 2.03
C ILE A 479 -23.18 11.44 1.16
N ALA A 480 -23.95 12.52 1.19
CA ALA A 480 -23.60 13.82 0.64
C ALA A 480 -22.74 14.63 1.63
N GLY A 481 -22.13 15.73 1.16
CA GLY A 481 -21.25 16.56 1.99
C GLY A 481 -21.93 17.13 3.25
N ALA A 482 -23.21 17.49 3.17
CA ALA A 482 -23.97 17.96 4.33
C ALA A 482 -24.23 16.84 5.35
N GLU A 483 -24.57 15.64 4.87
CA GLU A 483 -24.83 14.46 5.72
C GLU A 483 -23.58 13.98 6.45
N ASP A 484 -22.39 14.11 5.83
CA ASP A 484 -21.08 13.87 6.46
C ASP A 484 -20.77 14.89 7.57
N HIS A 485 -21.04 16.17 7.28
CA HIS A 485 -20.71 17.26 8.20
C HIS A 485 -21.54 17.20 9.49
N TYR A 486 -22.85 17.02 9.34
CA TYR A 486 -23.83 17.05 10.44
C TYR A 486 -24.24 15.67 10.97
N GLY A 487 -23.75 14.58 10.35
CA GLY A 487 -23.96 13.23 10.84
C GLY A 487 -23.11 12.91 12.08
N ASP A 488 -23.58 11.95 12.87
CA ASP A 488 -23.01 11.53 14.14
C ASP A 488 -21.88 10.49 13.97
N MET A 489 -21.89 9.75 12.87
CA MET A 489 -20.80 8.90 12.42
C MET A 489 -20.72 8.94 10.90
N ASP A 490 -19.50 9.03 10.37
CA ASP A 490 -19.20 8.75 8.98
C ASP A 490 -18.28 7.54 8.88
N PHE A 491 -18.59 6.63 7.97
CA PHE A 491 -17.69 5.51 7.70
C PHE A 491 -17.64 5.15 6.22
N LYS A 492 -16.51 4.60 5.83
CA LYS A 492 -16.16 4.30 4.45
C LYS A 492 -15.78 2.83 4.40
N VAL A 493 -16.46 2.07 3.55
CA VAL A 493 -16.23 0.64 3.37
C VAL A 493 -15.84 0.40 1.93
N ALA A 494 -14.68 -0.21 1.72
CA ALA A 494 -14.24 -0.68 0.43
C ALA A 494 -14.01 -2.19 0.45
N GLY A 495 -14.24 -2.83 -0.70
CA GLY A 495 -14.13 -4.28 -0.79
C GLY A 495 -14.63 -4.83 -2.12
N THR A 496 -14.58 -6.15 -2.21
CA THR A 496 -15.05 -6.94 -3.36
C THR A 496 -16.44 -7.52 -3.05
N SER A 497 -16.89 -8.45 -3.89
CA SER A 497 -18.05 -9.30 -3.60
C SER A 497 -17.83 -10.23 -2.40
N GLU A 498 -16.58 -10.62 -2.14
CA GLU A 498 -16.22 -11.64 -1.15
C GLU A 498 -15.95 -11.07 0.24
N GLY A 499 -15.54 -9.80 0.33
CA GLY A 499 -15.27 -9.20 1.63
C GLY A 499 -14.75 -7.77 1.57
N ILE A 500 -14.41 -7.25 2.75
CA ILE A 500 -13.87 -5.92 2.98
C ILE A 500 -12.37 -5.93 2.72
N THR A 501 -11.90 -4.94 1.97
CA THR A 501 -10.46 -4.66 1.78
C THR A 501 -10.00 -3.44 2.58
N ALA A 502 -10.90 -2.49 2.89
CA ALA A 502 -10.62 -1.40 3.81
C ALA A 502 -11.88 -0.91 4.52
N LEU A 503 -11.69 -0.44 5.76
CA LEU A 503 -12.73 0.22 6.56
C LEU A 503 -12.13 1.44 7.25
N GLN A 504 -12.79 2.58 7.15
CA GLN A 504 -12.45 3.78 7.92
C GLN A 504 -13.71 4.28 8.60
N MET A 505 -13.64 4.59 9.89
CA MET A 505 -14.78 5.14 10.65
C MET A 505 -14.30 6.33 11.48
N ASP A 506 -15.13 7.38 11.53
CA ASP A 506 -15.00 8.50 12.45
C ASP A 506 -16.34 8.68 13.17
N ILE A 507 -16.32 8.54 14.50
CA ILE A 507 -17.53 8.57 15.34
C ILE A 507 -17.44 9.80 16.23
N LYS A 508 -18.47 10.66 16.17
CA LYS A 508 -18.53 11.94 16.90
C LYS A 508 -19.30 11.84 18.21
N VAL A 509 -20.12 10.80 18.39
CA VAL A 509 -21.02 10.61 19.53
C VAL A 509 -20.75 9.32 20.29
N SER A 510 -21.22 9.25 21.53
CA SER A 510 -21.36 8.00 22.26
C SER A 510 -22.56 7.17 21.75
N GLY A 511 -22.79 5.98 22.31
CA GLY A 511 -24.08 5.30 22.13
C GLY A 511 -24.25 4.43 20.86
N ILE A 512 -23.27 4.36 19.97
CA ILE A 512 -23.32 3.42 18.83
C ILE A 512 -23.10 1.99 19.33
N THR A 513 -24.15 1.18 19.28
CA THR A 513 -24.11 -0.22 19.73
C THR A 513 -23.54 -1.15 18.66
N THR A 514 -23.07 -2.33 19.07
CA THR A 514 -22.67 -3.42 18.16
C THR A 514 -23.77 -3.75 17.13
N ALA A 515 -25.05 -3.75 17.56
CA ALA A 515 -26.17 -4.03 16.67
C ALA A 515 -26.33 -2.97 15.57
N ILE A 516 -26.19 -1.68 15.91
CA ILE A 516 -26.22 -0.58 14.93
C ILE A 516 -25.04 -0.70 13.96
N MET A 517 -23.84 -1.02 14.45
CA MET A 517 -22.67 -1.24 13.58
C MET A 517 -22.88 -2.40 12.61
N GLN A 518 -23.47 -3.50 13.08
CA GLN A 518 -23.78 -4.66 12.23
C GLN A 518 -24.78 -4.31 11.12
N GLU A 519 -25.86 -3.60 11.47
CA GLU A 519 -26.85 -3.10 10.51
C GLU A 519 -26.18 -2.19 9.46
N ALA A 520 -25.34 -1.27 9.93
CA ALA A 520 -24.65 -0.31 9.08
C ALA A 520 -23.67 -0.98 8.10
N LEU A 521 -22.92 -1.98 8.55
CA LEU A 521 -22.03 -2.77 7.69
C LEU A 521 -22.79 -3.60 6.66
N GLN A 522 -23.95 -4.16 7.00
CA GLN A 522 -24.77 -4.91 6.05
C GLN A 522 -25.38 -4.00 4.98
N GLN A 523 -25.87 -2.82 5.36
CA GLN A 523 -26.35 -1.82 4.39
C GLN A 523 -25.19 -1.32 3.50
N ALA A 524 -23.99 -1.14 4.07
CA ALA A 524 -22.79 -0.80 3.31
C ALA A 524 -22.41 -1.90 2.30
N ARG A 525 -22.51 -3.17 2.68
CA ARG A 525 -22.29 -4.31 1.78
C ARG A 525 -23.27 -4.28 0.60
N ALA A 526 -24.56 -4.07 0.85
CA ALA A 526 -25.56 -3.97 -0.21
C ALA A 526 -25.25 -2.83 -1.19
N GLY A 527 -24.91 -1.65 -0.67
CA GLY A 527 -24.51 -0.50 -1.50
C GLY A 527 -23.21 -0.73 -2.28
N ARG A 528 -22.21 -1.39 -1.66
CA ARG A 528 -20.94 -1.78 -2.31
C ARG A 528 -21.18 -2.73 -3.48
N LEU A 529 -22.01 -3.76 -3.30
CA LEU A 529 -22.36 -4.71 -4.37
C LEU A 529 -23.11 -4.03 -5.52
N HIS A 530 -24.01 -3.09 -5.20
CA HIS A 530 -24.69 -2.29 -6.24
C HIS A 530 -23.69 -1.46 -7.06
N ILE A 531 -22.70 -0.85 -6.43
CA ILE A 531 -21.66 -0.07 -7.14
C ILE A 531 -20.79 -0.99 -8.02
N LEU A 532 -20.44 -2.18 -7.53
CA LEU A 532 -19.70 -3.18 -8.33
C LEU A 532 -20.46 -3.57 -9.60
N GLU A 533 -21.77 -3.81 -9.50
CA GLU A 533 -22.63 -4.11 -10.66
C GLU A 533 -22.58 -2.98 -11.70
N ARG A 534 -22.61 -1.71 -11.26
CA ARG A 534 -22.48 -0.55 -12.15
C ARG A 534 -21.10 -0.44 -12.80
N MET A 535 -20.04 -0.81 -12.08
CA MET A 535 -18.68 -0.85 -12.63
C MET A 535 -18.50 -1.97 -13.65
N GLU A 536 -19.04 -3.16 -13.38
CA GLU A 536 -19.00 -4.32 -14.28
C GLU A 536 -19.68 -4.03 -15.62
N ALA A 537 -20.75 -3.24 -15.61
CA ALA A 537 -21.41 -2.75 -16.82
C ALA A 537 -20.52 -1.86 -17.72
N THR A 538 -19.48 -1.24 -17.15
CA THR A 538 -18.50 -0.43 -17.89
C THR A 538 -17.34 -1.27 -18.42
N ILE A 539 -16.79 -2.15 -17.58
CA ILE A 539 -15.74 -3.09 -17.96
C ILE A 539 -15.85 -4.36 -17.09
N ALA A 540 -16.22 -5.48 -17.70
CA ALA A 540 -16.50 -6.72 -16.98
C ALA A 540 -15.24 -7.44 -16.48
N ALA A 541 -14.12 -7.29 -17.19
CA ALA A 541 -12.84 -7.92 -16.87
C ALA A 541 -11.68 -7.01 -17.30
N PRO A 542 -10.48 -7.15 -16.69
CA PRO A 542 -9.29 -6.47 -17.18
C PRO A 542 -9.06 -6.69 -18.68
N ARG A 543 -8.50 -5.71 -19.39
CA ARG A 543 -8.14 -5.88 -20.79
C ARG A 543 -7.11 -7.01 -20.94
N GLU A 544 -7.27 -7.83 -21.97
CA GLU A 544 -6.36 -8.96 -22.25
C GLU A 544 -4.92 -8.54 -22.54
N SER A 545 -4.74 -7.33 -23.07
CA SER A 545 -3.44 -6.76 -23.39
C SER A 545 -3.25 -5.40 -22.72
N ILE A 546 -2.06 -5.14 -22.20
CA ILE A 546 -1.65 -3.81 -21.75
C ILE A 546 -1.58 -2.83 -22.93
N SER A 547 -1.68 -1.53 -22.63
CA SER A 547 -1.58 -0.45 -23.63
C SER A 547 -0.31 -0.55 -24.49
N THR A 548 -0.41 -0.20 -25.77
CA THR A 548 0.75 -0.10 -26.68
C THR A 548 1.75 0.99 -26.25
N HIS A 549 1.34 1.90 -25.38
CA HIS A 549 2.21 2.93 -24.81
C HIS A 549 2.91 2.46 -23.53
N ALA A 550 2.44 1.38 -22.92
CA ALA A 550 3.10 0.78 -21.77
C ALA A 550 4.39 0.07 -22.20
N PRO A 551 5.44 0.08 -21.36
CA PRO A 551 6.56 -0.81 -21.57
C PRO A 551 6.05 -2.25 -21.54
N ARG A 552 6.46 -3.08 -22.48
CA ARG A 552 6.31 -4.53 -22.40
C ARG A 552 7.55 -5.09 -21.71
N ILE A 553 7.33 -5.82 -20.62
CA ILE A 553 8.36 -6.55 -19.90
C ILE A 553 8.32 -7.99 -20.39
N ILE A 554 9.44 -8.45 -20.96
CA ILE A 554 9.65 -9.84 -21.32
C ILE A 554 10.63 -10.42 -20.31
N THR A 555 10.15 -11.40 -19.54
CA THR A 555 10.93 -12.09 -18.53
C THR A 555 11.51 -13.37 -19.12
N LEU A 556 12.81 -13.57 -18.91
CA LEU A 556 13.51 -14.80 -19.29
C LEU A 556 14.33 -15.32 -18.10
N GLN A 557 14.41 -16.65 -17.97
CA GLN A 557 15.22 -17.29 -16.95
C GLN A 557 16.57 -17.70 -17.54
N ILE A 558 17.66 -17.30 -16.89
CA ILE A 558 19.02 -17.70 -17.24
C ILE A 558 19.68 -18.50 -16.11
N PRO A 559 20.70 -19.31 -16.39
CA PRO A 559 21.51 -19.93 -15.34
C PRO A 559 22.19 -18.87 -14.47
N VAL A 560 22.16 -19.04 -13.15
CA VAL A 560 22.71 -18.07 -12.17
C VAL A 560 24.21 -17.78 -12.40
N ASP A 561 24.97 -18.77 -12.88
CA ASP A 561 26.39 -18.59 -13.21
C ASP A 561 26.63 -17.67 -14.42
N LYS A 562 25.60 -17.47 -15.26
CA LYS A 562 25.62 -16.64 -16.48
C LYS A 562 25.22 -15.18 -16.26
N ILE A 563 24.75 -14.81 -15.06
CA ILE A 563 24.43 -13.41 -14.71
C ILE A 563 25.64 -12.48 -14.98
N ARG A 564 26.86 -12.97 -14.68
CA ARG A 564 28.10 -12.21 -14.88
C ARG A 564 28.38 -11.90 -16.34
N ASP A 565 27.95 -12.76 -17.26
CA ASP A 565 28.18 -12.62 -18.70
C ASP A 565 27.29 -11.49 -19.27
N ILE A 566 26.05 -11.36 -18.78
CA ILE A 566 25.12 -10.28 -19.15
C ILE A 566 25.58 -8.93 -18.58
N ILE A 567 25.89 -8.87 -17.28
CA ILE A 567 26.29 -7.61 -16.62
C ILE A 567 27.64 -7.14 -17.19
N GLY A 568 28.58 -8.08 -17.31
CA GLY A 568 29.96 -7.82 -17.72
C GLY A 568 30.76 -7.00 -16.69
N PRO A 569 32.07 -6.80 -16.95
CA PRO A 569 32.94 -6.06 -16.02
C PRO A 569 32.43 -4.63 -15.78
N GLY A 570 32.04 -4.32 -14.54
CA GLY A 570 31.54 -3.00 -14.15
C GLY A 570 30.21 -2.58 -14.81
N GLY A 571 29.41 -3.55 -15.27
CA GLY A 571 28.14 -3.26 -15.95
C GLY A 571 28.29 -2.81 -17.40
N LYS A 572 29.46 -3.01 -18.01
CA LYS A 572 29.74 -2.52 -19.37
C LYS A 572 28.88 -3.22 -20.43
N THR A 573 28.67 -4.53 -20.30
CA THR A 573 27.94 -5.32 -21.31
C THR A 573 26.46 -4.96 -21.29
N ILE A 574 25.81 -5.01 -20.13
CA ILE A 574 24.40 -4.62 -19.98
C ILE A 574 24.15 -3.18 -20.46
N ARG A 575 25.00 -2.22 -20.10
CA ARG A 575 24.92 -0.83 -20.60
C ARG A 575 25.07 -0.75 -22.11
N SER A 576 25.92 -1.59 -22.72
CA SER A 576 26.07 -1.63 -24.17
C SER A 576 24.83 -2.21 -24.86
N ILE A 577 24.16 -3.19 -24.27
CA ILE A 577 22.91 -3.76 -24.81
C ILE A 577 21.81 -2.69 -24.73
N THR A 578 21.61 -2.09 -23.56
CA THR A 578 20.67 -0.98 -23.33
C THR A 578 20.93 0.19 -24.28
N ALA A 579 22.19 0.61 -24.46
CA ALA A 579 22.52 1.73 -25.36
C ALA A 579 22.28 1.41 -26.85
N ARG A 580 22.43 0.15 -27.27
CA ARG A 580 22.23 -0.28 -28.67
C ARG A 580 20.76 -0.46 -29.02
N THR A 581 19.98 -1.01 -28.09
CA THR A 581 18.60 -1.42 -28.33
C THR A 581 17.59 -0.42 -27.79
N GLY A 582 17.97 0.45 -26.86
CA GLY A 582 17.08 1.40 -26.20
C GLY A 582 16.17 0.77 -25.12
N VAL A 583 16.33 -0.52 -24.85
CA VAL A 583 15.52 -1.23 -23.83
C VAL A 583 16.12 -1.05 -22.44
N LYS A 584 15.28 -1.18 -21.41
CA LYS A 584 15.75 -1.37 -20.05
C LYS A 584 15.92 -2.86 -19.77
N ILE A 585 16.97 -3.22 -19.04
CA ILE A 585 17.26 -4.60 -18.64
C ILE A 585 17.48 -4.58 -17.14
N ASP A 586 16.72 -5.40 -16.44
CA ASP A 586 16.88 -5.66 -15.02
C ASP A 586 17.26 -7.13 -14.82
N VAL A 587 18.20 -7.40 -13.92
CA VAL A 587 18.77 -8.74 -13.71
C VAL A 587 18.78 -9.05 -12.23
N GLU A 588 17.99 -10.05 -11.85
CA GLU A 588 17.88 -10.53 -10.48
C GLU A 588 18.96 -11.57 -10.14
N ASP A 589 19.26 -11.68 -8.85
CA ASP A 589 20.29 -12.61 -8.33
C ASP A 589 19.91 -14.09 -8.49
N ASP A 590 18.64 -14.40 -8.75
CA ASP A 590 18.13 -15.74 -9.02
C ASP A 590 18.21 -16.16 -10.50
N GLY A 591 18.69 -15.27 -11.38
CA GLY A 591 18.80 -15.49 -12.81
C GLY A 591 17.58 -15.04 -13.62
N THR A 592 16.60 -14.38 -12.99
CA THR A 592 15.50 -13.73 -13.70
C THR A 592 16.01 -12.47 -14.41
N VAL A 593 15.73 -12.33 -15.71
CA VAL A 593 16.10 -11.14 -16.49
C VAL A 593 14.84 -10.53 -17.12
N ASN A 594 14.55 -9.29 -16.75
CA ASN A 594 13.41 -8.52 -17.23
C ASN A 594 13.86 -7.52 -18.29
N VAL A 595 13.41 -7.71 -19.53
CA VAL A 595 13.68 -6.80 -20.66
C VAL A 595 12.44 -5.95 -20.91
N ALA A 596 12.53 -4.65 -20.61
CA ALA A 596 11.42 -3.72 -20.73
C ALA A 596 11.58 -2.75 -21.91
N SER A 597 10.60 -2.71 -22.82
CA SER A 597 10.58 -1.81 -23.98
C SER A 597 9.16 -1.53 -24.45
N SER A 598 8.89 -0.32 -24.93
CA SER A 598 7.64 -0.01 -25.66
C SER A 598 7.68 -0.43 -27.14
N ASP A 599 8.88 -0.73 -27.67
CA ASP A 599 9.10 -1.26 -29.01
C ASP A 599 9.41 -2.76 -28.95
N GLU A 600 8.55 -3.56 -29.57
CA GLU A 600 8.65 -5.03 -29.60
C GLU A 600 9.90 -5.52 -30.34
N GLU A 601 10.31 -4.84 -31.40
CA GLU A 601 11.48 -5.24 -32.19
C GLU A 601 12.77 -4.94 -31.43
N ALA A 602 12.83 -3.82 -30.71
CA ALA A 602 13.92 -3.51 -29.80
C ALA A 602 14.05 -4.57 -28.68
N ALA A 603 12.93 -5.02 -28.11
CA ALA A 603 12.91 -6.06 -27.09
C ALA A 603 13.44 -7.40 -27.62
N LYS A 604 12.96 -7.84 -28.80
CA LYS A 604 13.45 -9.08 -29.45
C LYS A 604 14.94 -9.03 -29.73
N GLN A 605 15.46 -7.89 -30.19
CA GLN A 605 16.90 -7.72 -30.42
C GLN A 605 17.71 -7.85 -29.13
N ALA A 606 17.24 -7.26 -28.03
CA ALA A 606 17.91 -7.38 -26.75
C ALA A 606 17.89 -8.81 -26.21
N ILE A 607 16.74 -9.49 -26.31
CA ILE A 607 16.61 -10.90 -25.92
C ILE A 607 17.54 -11.78 -26.73
N ALA A 608 17.60 -11.62 -28.05
CA ALA A 608 18.50 -12.40 -28.89
C ALA A 608 19.98 -12.23 -28.49
N ILE A 609 20.39 -11.00 -28.14
CA ILE A 609 21.75 -10.75 -27.63
C ILE A 609 21.96 -11.44 -26.27
N ILE A 610 20.98 -11.39 -25.38
CA ILE A 610 21.07 -12.03 -24.06
C ILE A 610 21.15 -13.56 -24.21
N GLU A 611 20.26 -14.15 -25.01
CA GLU A 611 20.26 -15.58 -25.31
C GLU A 611 21.60 -16.02 -25.91
N GLU A 612 22.17 -15.25 -26.83
CA GLU A 612 23.50 -15.52 -27.41
C GLU A 612 24.62 -15.50 -26.36
N LEU A 613 24.59 -14.53 -25.43
CA LEU A 613 25.58 -14.41 -24.34
C LEU A 613 25.42 -15.51 -23.28
N THR A 614 24.20 -15.94 -23.02
CA THR A 614 23.89 -16.98 -22.02
C THR A 614 23.83 -18.39 -22.60
N ALA A 615 23.98 -18.51 -23.92
CA ALA A 615 23.97 -19.79 -24.60
C ALA A 615 25.04 -20.71 -23.98
N SER A 616 24.63 -21.93 -23.67
CA SER A 616 25.52 -22.97 -23.20
C SER A 616 25.76 -23.99 -24.32
N PRO A 617 26.98 -24.53 -24.44
CA PRO A 617 27.27 -25.55 -25.43
C PRO A 617 26.52 -26.84 -25.08
N GLU A 618 25.61 -27.25 -25.94
CA GLU A 618 24.86 -28.50 -25.80
C GLU A 618 25.61 -29.65 -26.48
N VAL A 619 25.72 -30.78 -25.79
CA VAL A 619 26.27 -32.02 -26.39
C VAL A 619 25.40 -32.42 -27.57
N ASP A 620 26.03 -32.88 -28.64
CA ASP A 620 25.45 -33.26 -29.92
C ASP A 620 24.89 -32.13 -30.80
N LYS A 621 24.97 -30.87 -30.36
CA LYS A 621 24.60 -29.71 -31.19
C LYS A 621 25.75 -29.28 -32.10
N THR A 622 25.39 -28.82 -33.30
CA THR A 622 26.34 -28.34 -34.32
C THR A 622 26.42 -26.82 -34.30
N TYR A 623 27.63 -26.28 -34.27
CA TYR A 623 27.92 -24.85 -34.26
C TYR A 623 28.82 -24.50 -35.44
N LEU A 624 28.62 -23.31 -36.01
CA LEU A 624 29.55 -22.70 -36.95
C LEU A 624 30.56 -21.87 -36.14
N GLY A 625 31.71 -22.45 -35.84
CA GLY A 625 32.70 -21.83 -34.96
C GLY A 625 33.86 -21.21 -35.74
N LYS A 626 34.52 -20.21 -35.15
CA LYS A 626 35.70 -19.56 -35.73
C LYS A 626 36.98 -20.08 -35.07
N VAL A 627 37.96 -20.48 -35.87
CA VAL A 627 39.27 -20.93 -35.36
C VAL A 627 40.00 -19.74 -34.76
N GLN A 628 40.18 -19.73 -33.44
CA GLN A 628 40.89 -18.67 -32.72
C GLN A 628 42.39 -18.91 -32.68
N ARG A 629 42.79 -20.16 -32.43
CA ARG A 629 44.21 -20.53 -32.30
C ARG A 629 44.44 -21.97 -32.69
N ILE A 630 45.51 -22.21 -33.43
CA ILE A 630 45.95 -23.56 -33.80
C ILE A 630 47.12 -24.01 -32.92
N THR A 631 47.10 -25.27 -32.52
CA THR A 631 48.16 -25.94 -31.74
C THR A 631 48.51 -27.29 -32.37
N ASP A 632 49.64 -27.87 -31.98
CA ASP A 632 50.13 -29.11 -32.60
C ASP A 632 49.20 -30.32 -32.37
N PHE A 633 48.31 -30.26 -31.37
CA PHE A 633 47.37 -31.34 -31.03
C PHE A 633 45.90 -31.03 -31.41
N GLY A 634 45.62 -29.87 -31.99
CA GLY A 634 44.26 -29.47 -32.37
C GLY A 634 44.07 -27.97 -32.54
N ALA A 635 42.84 -27.55 -32.75
CA ALA A 635 42.44 -26.15 -32.90
C ALA A 635 41.45 -25.74 -31.79
N PHE A 636 41.63 -24.54 -31.25
CA PHE A 636 40.63 -23.89 -30.41
C PHE A 636 39.66 -23.14 -31.32
N VAL A 637 38.40 -23.55 -31.28
CA VAL A 637 37.33 -22.98 -32.09
C VAL A 637 36.33 -22.33 -31.15
N GLU A 638 36.11 -21.03 -31.32
CA GLU A 638 35.08 -20.30 -30.60
C GLU A 638 33.73 -20.66 -31.21
N ILE A 639 32.85 -21.28 -30.44
CA ILE A 639 31.54 -21.78 -30.88
C ILE A 639 30.38 -20.89 -30.41
N LEU A 640 30.60 -20.16 -29.31
CA LEU A 640 29.70 -19.18 -28.72
C LEU A 640 30.57 -18.05 -28.14
N PRO A 641 30.08 -16.82 -27.99
CA PRO A 641 30.88 -15.70 -27.51
C PRO A 641 31.62 -16.02 -26.20
N GLY A 642 32.95 -16.05 -26.24
CA GLY A 642 33.79 -16.34 -25.08
C GLY A 642 33.87 -17.83 -24.66
N ILE A 643 33.30 -18.76 -25.43
CA ILE A 643 33.37 -20.20 -25.19
C ILE A 643 34.17 -20.88 -26.31
N ASP A 644 35.39 -21.28 -25.97
CA ASP A 644 36.27 -22.05 -26.85
C ASP A 644 36.08 -23.55 -26.63
N GLY A 645 35.89 -24.28 -27.73
CA GLY A 645 35.98 -25.74 -27.73
C GLY A 645 37.27 -26.23 -28.38
N LEU A 646 37.81 -27.34 -27.88
CA LEU A 646 38.98 -28.00 -28.48
C LEU A 646 38.53 -28.98 -29.55
N LEU A 647 38.87 -28.68 -30.80
CA LEU A 647 38.82 -29.61 -31.92
C LEU A 647 40.16 -30.37 -31.98
N HIS A 648 40.19 -31.56 -31.39
CA HIS A 648 41.38 -32.40 -31.35
C HIS A 648 41.75 -32.90 -32.76
N VAL A 649 43.04 -33.09 -33.05
CA VAL A 649 43.53 -33.52 -34.38
C VAL A 649 42.86 -34.79 -34.92
N SER A 650 42.45 -35.71 -34.03
CA SER A 650 41.75 -36.95 -34.39
C SER A 650 40.29 -36.76 -34.82
N GLU A 651 39.72 -35.59 -34.53
CA GLU A 651 38.31 -35.26 -34.76
C GLU A 651 38.13 -34.25 -35.92
N ILE A 652 39.19 -33.93 -36.65
CA ILE A 652 39.17 -32.98 -37.78
C ILE A 652 38.63 -33.64 -39.07
N ALA A 653 39.09 -34.85 -39.38
CA ALA A 653 38.77 -35.55 -40.62
C ALA A 653 38.75 -37.09 -40.44
N HIS A 654 38.21 -37.82 -41.42
CA HIS A 654 38.18 -39.30 -41.40
C HIS A 654 39.55 -39.95 -41.63
N TYR A 655 40.48 -39.25 -42.27
CA TYR A 655 41.87 -39.66 -42.47
C TYR A 655 42.80 -39.08 -41.40
N ARG A 656 44.00 -39.64 -41.29
CA ARG A 656 45.02 -39.16 -40.35
C ARG A 656 45.58 -37.81 -40.83
N VAL A 657 45.30 -36.76 -40.06
CA VAL A 657 45.86 -35.42 -40.27
C VAL A 657 47.26 -35.38 -39.63
N GLU A 658 48.31 -35.14 -40.43
CA GLU A 658 49.69 -35.04 -39.94
C GLU A 658 50.02 -33.66 -39.34
N ASP A 659 49.43 -32.59 -39.89
CA ASP A 659 49.55 -31.22 -39.38
C ASP A 659 48.18 -30.53 -39.42
N VAL A 660 47.73 -29.99 -38.29
CA VAL A 660 46.46 -29.25 -38.16
C VAL A 660 46.43 -28.03 -39.09
N ARG A 661 47.58 -27.39 -39.33
CA ARG A 661 47.71 -26.21 -40.22
C ARG A 661 47.46 -26.52 -41.69
N SER A 662 47.45 -27.80 -42.09
CA SER A 662 47.12 -28.20 -43.45
C SER A 662 45.61 -28.22 -43.72
N GLU A 663 44.80 -28.26 -42.66
CA GLU A 663 43.34 -28.43 -42.73
C GLU A 663 42.56 -27.20 -42.25
N LEU A 664 43.17 -26.38 -41.39
CA LEU A 664 42.54 -25.24 -40.73
C LEU A 664 43.53 -24.08 -40.70
N ASN A 665 43.05 -22.86 -40.93
CA ASN A 665 43.78 -21.63 -40.67
C ASN A 665 43.14 -20.85 -39.52
N GLU A 666 43.95 -20.03 -38.82
CA GLU A 666 43.42 -19.10 -37.84
C GLU A 666 42.49 -18.09 -38.54
N GLY A 667 41.29 -17.95 -38.00
CA GLY A 667 40.23 -17.14 -38.59
C GLY A 667 39.22 -17.90 -39.44
N ASP A 668 39.46 -19.17 -39.80
CA ASP A 668 38.52 -19.96 -40.59
C ASP A 668 37.21 -20.23 -39.83
N GLN A 669 36.08 -20.23 -40.56
CA GLN A 669 34.79 -20.65 -40.04
C GLN A 669 34.55 -22.13 -40.38
N VAL A 670 34.34 -22.96 -39.36
CA VAL A 670 34.18 -24.40 -39.51
C VAL A 670 32.96 -24.92 -38.74
N LEU A 671 32.19 -25.79 -39.39
CA LEU A 671 31.10 -26.53 -38.76
C LEU A 671 31.67 -27.63 -37.86
N VAL A 672 31.30 -27.60 -36.59
CA VAL A 672 31.80 -28.50 -35.55
C VAL A 672 30.64 -28.95 -34.64
N LYS A 673 30.62 -30.24 -34.29
CA LYS A 673 29.65 -30.84 -33.37
C LYS A 673 30.27 -30.94 -31.98
N VAL A 674 29.55 -30.53 -30.93
CA VAL A 674 30.00 -30.73 -29.55
C VAL A 674 29.85 -32.21 -29.21
N ILE A 675 30.95 -32.89 -28.87
CA ILE A 675 30.94 -34.32 -28.55
C ILE A 675 30.94 -34.58 -27.04
N ASN A 676 31.44 -33.63 -26.24
CA ASN A 676 31.47 -33.75 -24.79
C ASN A 676 31.68 -32.37 -24.15
N VAL A 677 31.08 -32.15 -22.99
CA VAL A 677 31.37 -31.04 -22.08
C VAL A 677 31.83 -31.63 -20.75
N ASP A 678 33.12 -31.52 -20.45
CA ASP A 678 33.69 -32.05 -19.20
C ASP A 678 33.14 -31.27 -17.99
N PRO A 679 33.05 -31.85 -16.77
CA PRO A 679 32.56 -31.18 -15.56
C PRO A 679 33.37 -29.93 -15.13
N THR A 680 34.51 -29.69 -15.77
CA THR A 680 35.37 -28.51 -15.57
C THR A 680 35.07 -27.38 -16.58
N GLY A 681 34.04 -27.54 -17.42
CA GLY A 681 33.63 -26.56 -18.43
C GLY A 681 34.38 -26.66 -19.76
N LYS A 682 35.23 -27.68 -19.95
CA LYS A 682 35.98 -27.87 -21.20
C LYS A 682 35.12 -28.54 -22.26
N VAL A 683 34.92 -27.86 -23.39
CA VAL A 683 34.13 -28.35 -24.52
C VAL A 683 35.04 -29.07 -25.51
N ARG A 684 34.64 -30.28 -25.94
CA ARG A 684 35.31 -31.05 -27.00
C ARG A 684 34.46 -31.03 -28.26
N LEU A 685 35.11 -30.80 -29.39
CA LEU A 685 34.48 -30.61 -30.69
C LEU A 685 34.90 -31.70 -31.68
N SER A 686 34.01 -32.02 -32.62
CA SER A 686 34.30 -32.90 -33.76
C SER A 686 33.75 -32.34 -35.06
N ARG A 687 34.63 -32.21 -36.05
CA ARG A 687 34.28 -31.92 -37.46
C ARG A 687 34.03 -33.22 -38.21
N LYS A 688 34.75 -34.29 -37.85
CA LYS A 688 34.62 -35.64 -38.39
C LYS A 688 33.20 -36.18 -38.29
N ALA A 689 32.49 -35.89 -37.19
CA ALA A 689 31.10 -36.29 -36.99
C ALA A 689 30.10 -35.69 -38.01
N LEU A 690 30.50 -34.65 -38.75
CA LEU A 690 29.66 -33.93 -39.72
C LEU A 690 30.06 -34.16 -41.19
N LEU A 691 31.20 -34.81 -41.44
CA LEU A 691 31.67 -35.08 -42.80
C LEU A 691 30.95 -36.31 -43.37
N PRO A 692 30.32 -36.22 -44.56
CA PRO A 692 29.63 -37.35 -45.18
C PRO A 692 30.61 -38.51 -45.41
N GLY A 693 30.31 -39.67 -44.81
CA GLY A 693 31.18 -40.86 -44.80
C GLY A 693 31.32 -41.62 -43.47
N GLY A 694 30.56 -41.27 -42.43
CA GLY A 694 30.45 -42.04 -41.17
C GLY A 694 29.18 -42.92 -41.09
N PRO A 695 29.13 -43.97 -40.23
CA PRO A 695 28.31 -45.18 -40.39
C PRO A 695 26.81 -45.07 -40.04
N GLU A 696 26.12 -43.97 -40.40
CA GLU A 696 24.67 -43.81 -40.15
C GLU A 696 23.87 -43.29 -41.36
N ALA A 697 24.36 -43.52 -42.57
CA ALA A 697 23.60 -43.25 -43.81
C ALA A 697 23.30 -44.56 -44.56
N ASP A 698 22.62 -45.51 -43.90
CA ASP A 698 21.95 -46.59 -44.61
C ASP A 698 20.78 -47.16 -43.77
N GLN A 699 19.66 -46.45 -43.77
CA GLN A 699 18.35 -47.05 -43.49
C GLN A 699 17.39 -46.66 -44.61
N GLY A 700 17.46 -47.42 -45.69
CA GLY A 700 16.51 -47.42 -46.79
C GLY A 700 16.10 -48.84 -47.14
N SER A 701 15.06 -49.33 -46.47
CA SER A 701 14.02 -50.24 -46.99
C SER A 701 14.40 -51.34 -48.00
N SER A 702 14.31 -52.60 -47.58
CA SER A 702 13.63 -53.63 -48.41
C SER A 702 13.28 -54.88 -47.59
N ASP A 703 11.98 -55.07 -47.42
CA ASP A 703 11.22 -56.33 -47.37
C ASP A 703 11.94 -57.64 -47.02
N GLY A 704 11.58 -58.18 -45.85
CA GLY A 704 11.78 -59.57 -45.49
C GLY A 704 10.52 -60.14 -44.83
N GLN A 705 9.67 -60.81 -45.61
CA GLN A 705 8.64 -61.72 -45.09
C GLN A 705 9.26 -63.02 -44.54
N PRO A 706 8.52 -63.76 -43.68
CA PRO A 706 9.10 -64.51 -42.57
C PRO A 706 9.32 -66.00 -42.86
N ALA A 707 10.26 -66.60 -42.13
CA ALA A 707 10.36 -68.06 -41.99
C ALA A 707 10.23 -68.45 -40.51
N GLU A 708 9.28 -69.35 -40.29
CA GLU A 708 8.74 -69.84 -39.04
C GLU A 708 9.56 -70.97 -38.39
N GLN A 709 9.27 -71.20 -37.09
CA GLN A 709 9.41 -72.45 -36.31
C GLN A 709 10.82 -72.82 -35.80
N ARG A 710 11.06 -73.16 -34.52
CA ARG A 710 10.22 -73.90 -33.55
C ARG A 710 10.85 -73.87 -32.12
N SER A 711 10.00 -73.76 -31.09
CA SER A 711 9.98 -74.46 -29.75
C SER A 711 11.29 -74.78 -29.01
N GLY A 712 11.44 -74.60 -27.68
CA GLY A 712 10.51 -74.33 -26.58
C GLY A 712 11.21 -74.59 -25.23
N ASP A 713 10.48 -74.34 -24.13
CA ASP A 713 10.75 -74.61 -22.69
C ASP A 713 11.96 -73.92 -22.01
N GLY A 714 11.89 -73.40 -20.78
CA GLY A 714 10.79 -73.28 -19.82
C GLY A 714 11.32 -72.82 -18.46
N GLN A 715 10.46 -72.07 -17.74
CA GLN A 715 10.34 -72.00 -16.26
C GLN A 715 11.35 -71.26 -15.36
N SER A 716 10.78 -70.29 -14.63
CA SER A 716 10.82 -70.09 -13.15
C SER A 716 11.61 -68.91 -12.54
N ARG A 717 10.80 -68.01 -11.96
CA ARG A 717 11.03 -66.95 -10.94
C ARG A 717 11.58 -67.51 -9.58
N PRO A 718 11.74 -66.69 -8.50
CA PRO A 718 12.45 -65.41 -8.32
C PRO A 718 13.25 -65.33 -6.97
N ASP A 719 13.82 -64.16 -6.69
CA ASP A 719 14.12 -63.56 -5.37
C ASP A 719 15.10 -64.23 -4.39
N ARG A 720 16.16 -63.49 -4.00
CA ARG A 720 16.29 -62.94 -2.62
C ARG A 720 17.54 -62.08 -2.39
N ARG A 721 17.29 -61.07 -1.56
CA ARG A 721 18.20 -60.12 -0.89
C ARG A 721 19.41 -60.80 -0.21
N GLY A 722 20.53 -60.10 -0.15
CA GLY A 722 21.67 -60.40 0.72
C GLY A 722 22.51 -59.15 0.98
N ASN A 723 22.77 -58.89 2.27
CA ASN A 723 23.17 -57.64 2.89
C ASN A 723 24.64 -57.71 3.35
N ARG A 724 25.48 -56.70 3.01
CA ARG A 724 26.67 -56.16 3.77
C ARG A 724 27.80 -57.14 4.23
N PRO A 725 28.91 -56.70 4.86
CA PRO A 725 29.81 -55.56 4.56
C PRO A 725 31.32 -55.88 4.76
N ASP A 726 32.14 -54.87 4.45
CA ASP A 726 33.37 -54.39 5.14
C ASP A 726 34.69 -55.20 5.21
N ARG A 727 35.78 -54.44 4.97
CA ARG A 727 37.21 -54.57 5.34
C ARG A 727 38.03 -53.97 4.19
N GLY A 728 38.91 -52.98 4.34
CA GLY A 728 39.43 -52.26 5.49
C GLY A 728 40.77 -51.62 5.09
N GLY A 729 41.20 -50.58 5.82
CA GLY A 729 42.62 -50.39 6.11
C GLY A 729 43.37 -49.19 5.51
N ARG A 730 43.83 -48.34 6.44
CA ARG A 730 45.15 -47.65 6.51
C ARG A 730 45.30 -46.23 5.92
N ARG A 731 45.21 -45.26 6.85
CA ARG A 731 46.11 -44.09 7.03
C ARG A 731 47.57 -44.56 7.27
N PRO A 732 48.65 -43.71 7.28
CA PRO A 732 48.68 -42.28 7.64
C PRO A 732 49.71 -41.36 6.90
N ARG A 733 49.63 -40.02 7.09
CA ARG A 733 50.71 -39.18 7.67
C ARG A 733 50.39 -37.68 7.72
N ARG A 734 50.94 -37.07 8.77
CA ARG A 734 50.94 -35.64 9.19
C ARG A 734 51.93 -34.77 8.39
N ARG A 735 51.67 -33.45 8.30
CA ARG A 735 52.51 -32.34 8.83
C ARG A 735 51.85 -30.97 8.52
N ARG A 736 51.64 -30.12 9.55
CA ARG A 736 52.31 -28.80 9.81
C ARG A 736 52.16 -27.79 8.66
N GLY A 737 51.73 -26.54 8.82
CA GLY A 737 51.48 -25.69 9.99
C GLY A 737 51.59 -24.22 9.54
N GLY A 738 51.24 -23.27 10.42
CA GLY A 738 51.67 -21.87 10.33
C GLY A 738 50.58 -20.86 9.95
N GLY A 739 50.16 -20.04 10.91
CA GLY A 739 49.27 -18.90 10.72
C GLY A 739 50.00 -17.60 10.35
N GLY A 740 49.25 -16.52 10.22
CA GLY A 740 49.79 -15.17 10.05
C GLY A 740 48.68 -14.13 9.88
N ARG A 741 48.63 -13.19 10.82
CA ARG A 741 47.73 -12.05 10.94
C ARG A 741 47.95 -11.02 9.82
N GLY A 742 46.92 -10.22 9.52
CA GLY A 742 47.06 -8.98 8.77
C GLY A 742 45.82 -8.10 8.91
N GLU A 743 45.94 -7.05 9.72
CA GLU A 743 45.04 -5.90 9.83
C GLU A 743 45.92 -4.62 9.63
N PRO A 744 45.37 -3.39 9.53
CA PRO A 744 45.13 -2.68 8.27
C PRO A 744 46.00 -1.42 8.10
N ALA A 745 45.97 -0.81 6.92
CA ALA A 745 46.58 0.50 6.66
C ALA A 745 45.57 1.52 6.10
N ARG A 746 45.60 2.70 6.73
CA ARG A 746 44.85 3.92 6.44
C ARG A 746 45.26 4.56 5.11
N ARG A 747 44.30 5.18 4.42
CA ARG A 747 44.28 6.62 4.12
C ARG A 747 42.86 7.08 3.81
#